data_AF-A0A818TRQ3-F1
#
_entry.id   AF-A0A818TRQ3-F1
#
_cell.length_a   1.000
_cell.length_b   1.000
_cell.length_c   1.000
_cell.angle_alpha   90.00
_cell.angle_beta   90.00
_cell.angle_gamma   90.00
#
_symmetry.space_group_name_H-M   'P 1'
#
loop_
_entity.id
_entity.type
_entity.pdbx_description
1 polymer ?
#
loop_
_entity_poly.entity_id
_entity_poly.type
_entity_poly.pdbx_seq_one_letter_code
_entity_poly.pdbx_strand_id
1 'polypeptide(L)'
;MIFVAALYSLFTKAYHNEYKLIRTYLLGVCNDKPANSLVQNAPEPIAKFGCTICEIAGEIVLSNSDEQILHNKTSSTNKKKRIDTHKIRVFPTNEDDQIQMRSTVRCELILDQLAKAQHHDYPVTNEEKSNLQLGYLGKCLLTELSYFDHGHSFLMDTLHTIYHGAFKRLLKLWFHSKYRTQQWSIRQHLNHIETELQQFRFPSTTTRIPRTIMKYHRLKANELRVLLLITYPIFKNYLKPIYYKHLQLLSFALHIGESREITSSKLNEMKILLDKFVFTFHFLYGKRHVVNTVHSVVHFHQTVKYYGPLTNYSTFNYESLIGHLATTINGTKHLPREIENNIELIKNSSFLGDTYCISSSLYPLISQIQGYKTKLSVTSNNYQLQKPTSNIDKNDKHELFLKFGKELSSYNKCNIKGVTFTTLHYSKSKQFQDCAVLYRRENVHCFGLINKIILITTSNNVLLQIYPLHNNRKDEILLNFNTQKILCDHVEFGTIDFDHHIHINLDDVIEKFDRTPIMSTYLVAYVVGEYDYVETEDSNGVSIRVYTPVGKKEHGNFALDIASKILPFYAEYFNIKYPIAKADQIAIPNFPSEGMENWGLITYSETALLIDPQYSSIDSHQCVAITVAHELSHQWFGNLVTMDWWTDLWLNEGFASWIEYLAVDKFYPEFDIWSQFVADTYALFLVYDALKSSHPIEVPIEHPAEMDEIFDEISYLKGSSVLRMLHDYIGDDAFRNGLHTYLKEYSYKNTVTENLWSHLSEASDKPVNEVMSSWTLQMGYPLVTVIEEQQSNQTRIIKLSQQRFIADGSADDENLQWKIPITIFTKSNPNVVAQQILMDQPEITITLDNISENDWIKLNYHSIGLYRVKYESQTLAYLSEPIANKILSPQDRLMIQDDVATLCSAGHQSYVDYLKLLLSYKDEDNFTVWKSIASIMDDLSSLIEYTDYYDQFKKYRLNMVSSIQEKLGWDAEENENSLVTMLRPVILSFMGKSGDQAIIDEANKRFQSHINGDLIDPNIRAAVYIIVSCSGDENTQEELRKLYKAAEMAEEKVRLFCSMGHSIDPNIIENTLQFIFESDEVRTQDSTSALAGCTSSRIGRNIVWKFLQKNWMKLVERFGDNSRFLVSFVERCLSDFADEETANEIKSFFDSVDTPIVKRAVKQVLEKIYMRVKVLQRDSKAIEEYLKEQ
;
A
#
# COMPACT_ATOMS: atom_id res chain seq x y z
N MET A 1 -2.21 -34.16 30.50
CA MET A 1 -3.27 -34.81 29.69
C MET A 1 -4.43 -35.37 30.51
N ILE A 2 -4.22 -36.16 31.58
CA ILE A 2 -5.33 -36.77 32.36
C ILE A 2 -6.34 -35.72 32.88
N PHE A 3 -5.87 -34.57 33.38
CA PHE A 3 -6.73 -33.45 33.80
C PHE A 3 -7.61 -32.91 32.66
N VAL A 4 -7.08 -32.87 31.43
CA VAL A 4 -7.82 -32.43 30.23
C VAL A 4 -8.88 -33.46 29.81
N ALA A 5 -8.57 -34.76 29.89
CA ALA A 5 -9.54 -35.82 29.63
C ALA A 5 -10.67 -35.87 30.69
N ALA A 6 -10.34 -35.64 31.97
CA ALA A 6 -11.31 -35.52 33.05
C ALA A 6 -12.24 -34.31 32.84
N LEU A 7 -11.69 -33.14 32.48
CA LEU A 7 -12.47 -31.96 32.11
C LEU A 7 -13.36 -32.25 30.87
N TYR A 8 -12.85 -32.90 29.83
CA TYR A 8 -13.63 -33.25 28.64
C TYR A 8 -14.82 -34.18 28.95
N SER A 9 -14.65 -35.12 29.88
CA SER A 9 -15.72 -36.00 30.38
C SER A 9 -16.75 -35.27 31.27
N LEU A 10 -16.30 -34.31 32.08
CA LEU A 10 -17.18 -33.46 32.89
C LEU A 10 -18.00 -32.50 32.02
N PHE A 11 -17.39 -31.86 31.02
CA PHE A 11 -18.09 -30.93 30.12
C PHE A 11 -19.05 -31.65 29.16
N THR A 12 -18.70 -32.83 28.64
CA THR A 12 -19.66 -33.64 27.86
C THR A 12 -20.86 -34.10 28.70
N LYS A 13 -20.66 -34.42 29.99
CA LYS A 13 -21.79 -34.68 30.92
C LYS A 13 -22.64 -33.43 31.21
N ALA A 14 -22.02 -32.25 31.35
CA ALA A 14 -22.76 -30.99 31.51
C ALA A 14 -23.67 -30.72 30.30
N TYR A 15 -23.10 -30.67 29.09
CA TYR A 15 -23.85 -30.52 27.83
C TYR A 15 -24.91 -31.62 27.61
N HIS A 16 -24.70 -32.82 28.15
CA HIS A 16 -25.69 -33.90 28.05
C HIS A 16 -26.93 -33.66 28.94
N ASN A 17 -26.74 -33.12 30.14
CA ASN A 17 -27.82 -32.75 31.04
C ASN A 17 -28.59 -31.51 30.55
N GLU A 18 -27.89 -30.54 29.96
CA GLU A 18 -28.51 -29.35 29.37
C GLU A 18 -29.54 -29.71 28.28
N TYR A 19 -29.14 -30.58 27.34
CA TYR A 19 -30.00 -31.05 26.26
C TYR A 19 -31.23 -31.84 26.74
N LYS A 20 -31.08 -32.67 27.80
CA LYS A 20 -32.22 -33.38 28.40
C LYS A 20 -33.21 -32.41 29.04
N LEU A 21 -32.73 -31.38 29.74
CA LEU A 21 -33.62 -30.44 30.44
C LEU A 21 -34.38 -29.52 29.47
N ILE A 22 -33.73 -29.02 28.42
CA ILE A 22 -34.38 -28.18 27.39
C ILE A 22 -35.47 -28.97 26.65
N ARG A 23 -35.21 -30.24 26.31
CA ARG A 23 -36.23 -31.14 25.75
C ARG A 23 -37.40 -31.36 26.70
N THR A 24 -37.14 -31.49 28.00
CA THR A 24 -38.19 -31.63 29.04
C THR A 24 -38.97 -30.33 29.27
N TYR A 25 -38.34 -29.15 29.16
CA TYR A 25 -39.02 -27.86 29.29
C TYR A 25 -39.99 -27.62 28.12
N LEU A 26 -39.59 -27.97 26.89
CA LEU A 26 -40.45 -27.87 25.70
C LEU A 26 -41.57 -28.92 25.68
N LEU A 27 -41.35 -30.13 26.21
CA LEU A 27 -42.40 -31.16 26.35
C LEU A 27 -43.31 -30.93 27.57
N GLY A 28 -42.81 -30.29 28.63
CA GLY A 28 -43.57 -29.96 29.85
C GLY A 28 -44.60 -28.85 29.66
N VAL A 29 -44.51 -28.06 28.58
CA VAL A 29 -45.56 -27.11 28.16
C VAL A 29 -46.78 -27.85 27.58
N CYS A 30 -46.68 -29.15 27.29
CA CYS A 30 -47.75 -29.92 26.66
C CYS A 30 -48.66 -30.75 27.60
N ASN A 31 -48.31 -30.98 28.88
CA ASN A 31 -49.16 -31.74 29.80
C ASN A 31 -49.23 -31.17 31.22
N ASP A 32 -50.46 -31.09 31.72
CA ASP A 32 -50.95 -30.89 33.08
C ASP A 32 -50.81 -29.52 33.81
N LYS A 33 -51.99 -29.06 34.26
CA LYS A 33 -52.35 -27.87 35.06
C LYS A 33 -52.86 -28.32 36.44
N PRO A 34 -53.29 -27.45 37.40
CA PRO A 34 -53.48 -25.99 37.40
C PRO A 34 -52.72 -25.30 38.56
N ALA A 35 -52.80 -24.02 38.93
CA ALA A 35 -53.51 -22.79 38.49
C ALA A 35 -52.59 -21.59 38.89
N ASN A 36 -52.80 -20.30 38.61
CA ASN A 36 -53.80 -19.46 37.94
C ASN A 36 -53.04 -18.16 37.50
N SER A 37 -53.50 -17.24 36.65
CA SER A 37 -54.76 -17.02 35.92
C SER A 37 -54.43 -16.41 34.53
N LEU A 38 -55.45 -16.17 33.69
CA LEU A 38 -55.37 -15.55 32.34
C LEU A 38 -54.70 -16.42 31.25
N VAL A 39 -55.54 -17.26 30.64
CA VAL A 39 -55.29 -18.00 29.40
C VAL A 39 -56.13 -17.39 28.28
N GLN A 40 -55.56 -17.18 27.09
CA GLN A 40 -56.23 -17.45 25.82
C GLN A 40 -55.21 -17.54 24.66
N ASN A 41 -55.49 -18.41 23.69
CA ASN A 41 -54.77 -18.65 22.43
C ASN A 41 -53.45 -19.46 22.50
N ALA A 42 -53.60 -20.79 22.38
CA ALA A 42 -52.51 -21.73 22.05
C ALA A 42 -52.41 -21.94 20.51
N PRO A 43 -51.22 -22.28 19.95
CA PRO A 43 -51.09 -22.66 18.54
C PRO A 43 -51.21 -24.18 18.30
N GLU A 44 -51.77 -24.53 17.15
CA GLU A 44 -52.01 -25.89 16.64
C GLU A 44 -50.76 -26.63 16.10
N PRO A 45 -50.86 -27.92 15.73
CA PRO A 45 -49.72 -28.72 15.26
C PRO A 45 -49.05 -28.22 13.96
N ILE A 46 -47.80 -28.67 13.78
CA ILE A 46 -46.82 -28.27 12.74
C ILE A 46 -47.33 -28.34 11.28
N ALA A 47 -48.43 -29.05 11.00
CA ALA A 47 -49.04 -29.19 9.68
C ALA A 47 -49.50 -27.87 9.01
N LYS A 48 -49.63 -26.75 9.73
CA LYS A 48 -50.08 -25.45 9.16
C LYS A 48 -48.98 -24.55 8.55
N PHE A 49 -47.70 -24.95 8.59
CA PHE A 49 -46.60 -24.13 8.06
C PHE A 49 -46.59 -23.91 6.53
N GLY A 50 -47.48 -24.57 5.78
CA GLY A 50 -47.68 -24.32 4.35
C GLY A 50 -48.31 -22.96 4.02
N CYS A 51 -49.03 -22.33 4.96
CA CYS A 51 -49.84 -21.13 4.67
C CYS A 51 -49.04 -19.80 4.66
N THR A 52 -47.84 -19.77 5.24
CA THR A 52 -47.15 -18.51 5.58
C THR A 52 -46.70 -17.68 4.38
N ILE A 53 -46.53 -18.29 3.19
CA ILE A 53 -46.18 -17.55 1.95
C ILE A 53 -47.36 -16.67 1.50
N CYS A 54 -48.59 -17.18 1.55
CA CYS A 54 -49.77 -16.44 1.12
C CYS A 54 -50.04 -15.21 2.01
N GLU A 55 -49.81 -15.35 3.32
CA GLU A 55 -49.91 -14.23 4.27
C GLU A 55 -48.83 -13.16 4.02
N ILE A 56 -47.56 -13.57 3.86
CA ILE A 56 -46.44 -12.64 3.63
C ILE A 56 -46.58 -11.93 2.27
N ALA A 57 -46.97 -12.65 1.22
CA ALA A 57 -47.22 -12.05 -0.10
C ALA A 57 -48.45 -11.11 -0.08
N GLY A 58 -49.51 -11.47 0.66
CA GLY A 58 -50.69 -10.62 0.84
C GLY A 58 -50.39 -9.31 1.58
N GLU A 59 -49.61 -9.37 2.66
CA GLU A 59 -49.19 -8.17 3.41
C GLU A 59 -48.27 -7.26 2.57
N ILE A 60 -47.36 -7.82 1.75
CA ILE A 60 -46.47 -7.04 0.85
C ILE A 60 -47.25 -6.31 -0.25
N VAL A 61 -48.30 -6.92 -0.81
CA VAL A 61 -49.16 -6.27 -1.81
C VAL A 61 -49.97 -5.13 -1.19
N LEU A 62 -50.44 -5.28 0.05
CA LEU A 62 -51.19 -4.25 0.78
C LEU A 62 -50.30 -3.09 1.26
N SER A 63 -49.02 -3.32 1.59
CA SER A 63 -48.12 -2.22 1.98
C SER A 63 -47.71 -1.31 0.81
N ASN A 64 -47.75 -1.82 -0.43
CA ASN A 64 -47.33 -1.06 -1.61
C ASN A 64 -48.44 -0.17 -2.21
N SER A 65 -49.69 -0.29 -1.75
CA SER A 65 -50.80 0.56 -2.22
C SER A 65 -50.90 1.92 -1.50
N ASP A 66 -50.24 2.10 -0.35
CA ASP A 66 -50.37 3.30 0.49
C ASP A 66 -49.28 4.36 0.25
N GLU A 67 -48.27 4.11 -0.59
CA GLU A 67 -47.15 5.03 -0.88
C GLU A 67 -47.35 5.96 -2.10
N GLN A 68 -48.60 6.30 -2.44
CA GLN A 68 -48.93 7.41 -3.33
C GLN A 68 -49.94 8.40 -2.71
N ILE A 69 -49.50 9.18 -1.71
CA ILE A 69 -49.95 10.56 -1.40
C ILE A 69 -48.95 11.17 -0.40
N LEU A 70 -48.12 12.12 -0.86
CA LEU A 70 -47.61 13.31 -0.13
C LEU A 70 -46.32 13.87 -0.76
N HIS A 71 -46.45 14.59 -1.88
CA HIS A 71 -45.75 15.87 -2.09
C HIS A 71 -46.33 16.61 -3.29
N ASN A 72 -47.09 17.69 -3.05
CA ASN A 72 -46.72 19.04 -3.49
C ASN A 72 -47.85 20.06 -3.23
N LYS A 73 -47.48 21.18 -2.58
CA LYS A 73 -48.21 22.45 -2.66
C LYS A 73 -47.49 23.32 -3.69
N THR A 74 -48.11 23.60 -4.83
CA THR A 74 -48.36 24.97 -5.36
C THR A 74 -49.12 24.94 -6.71
N SER A 75 -50.17 25.77 -6.78
CA SER A 75 -50.78 26.46 -7.96
C SER A 75 -50.05 26.34 -9.32
N SER A 76 -50.69 26.14 -10.50
CA SER A 76 -52.03 26.57 -10.93
C SER A 76 -52.37 26.22 -12.42
N THR A 77 -53.67 26.27 -12.75
CA THR A 77 -54.30 26.60 -14.07
C THR A 77 -54.19 25.66 -15.30
N ASN A 78 -55.23 24.81 -15.43
CA ASN A 78 -56.14 24.70 -16.59
C ASN A 78 -55.61 24.79 -18.05
N LYS A 79 -55.79 23.70 -18.82
CA LYS A 79 -56.80 23.64 -19.93
C LYS A 79 -57.13 22.20 -20.35
N LYS A 80 -58.39 21.97 -20.74
CA LYS A 80 -58.97 20.66 -21.15
C LYS A 80 -58.90 20.43 -22.66
N LYS A 81 -58.75 19.18 -23.10
CA LYS A 81 -59.56 18.60 -24.22
C LYS A 81 -59.59 17.05 -24.20
N ARG A 82 -60.78 16.53 -23.84
CA ARG A 82 -61.56 15.37 -24.37
C ARG A 82 -61.02 14.71 -25.66
N ILE A 83 -61.27 13.43 -26.01
CA ILE A 83 -62.20 12.32 -25.59
C ILE A 83 -61.57 11.01 -26.15
N ASP A 84 -61.70 9.80 -25.59
CA ASP A 84 -62.91 8.96 -25.65
C ASP A 84 -62.87 7.74 -24.69
N THR A 85 -64.03 7.10 -24.52
CA THR A 85 -64.32 6.06 -23.52
C THR A 85 -65.04 4.87 -24.14
N HIS A 86 -64.70 3.63 -23.75
CA HIS A 86 -65.61 2.50 -23.94
C HIS A 86 -65.59 1.46 -22.80
N LYS A 87 -66.77 1.33 -22.16
CA LYS A 87 -67.37 0.15 -21.50
C LYS A 87 -66.77 -0.36 -20.18
N ILE A 88 -67.37 0.16 -19.11
CA ILE A 88 -67.53 -0.45 -17.77
C ILE A 88 -68.47 -1.67 -17.84
N ARG A 89 -68.25 -2.69 -17.00
CA ARG A 89 -69.33 -3.43 -16.30
C ARG A 89 -68.85 -3.96 -14.94
N VAL A 90 -69.77 -4.01 -13.98
CA VAL A 90 -69.55 -4.30 -12.54
C VAL A 90 -70.58 -5.35 -12.08
N PHE A 91 -70.33 -5.98 -10.93
CA PHE A 91 -71.24 -6.82 -10.10
C PHE A 91 -71.38 -8.31 -10.48
N PRO A 92 -71.75 -9.21 -9.52
CA PRO A 92 -71.57 -9.17 -8.07
C PRO A 92 -71.08 -10.51 -7.44
N THR A 93 -71.21 -10.59 -6.11
CA THR A 93 -70.85 -11.59 -5.08
C THR A 93 -71.57 -12.95 -5.09
N ASN A 94 -70.94 -13.94 -4.41
CA ASN A 94 -71.46 -15.22 -3.85
C ASN A 94 -71.86 -16.29 -4.89
N GLU A 95 -71.50 -17.58 -4.77
CA GLU A 95 -71.58 -18.51 -3.62
C GLU A 95 -70.42 -19.55 -3.58
N ASP A 96 -70.38 -20.34 -2.49
CA ASP A 96 -69.32 -21.29 -2.13
C ASP A 96 -69.29 -22.63 -2.93
N ASP A 97 -68.43 -23.57 -2.50
CA ASP A 97 -68.37 -25.00 -2.89
C ASP A 97 -67.66 -25.44 -4.20
N GLN A 98 -66.85 -24.59 -4.86
CA GLN A 98 -65.90 -25.07 -5.90
C GLN A 98 -64.43 -24.63 -5.76
N ILE A 99 -64.05 -23.94 -4.70
CA ILE A 99 -62.67 -23.41 -4.56
C ILE A 99 -61.70 -24.44 -3.96
N GLN A 100 -62.18 -25.41 -3.18
CA GLN A 100 -61.32 -26.35 -2.42
C GLN A 100 -60.62 -27.44 -3.26
N MET A 101 -61.08 -27.71 -4.48
CA MET A 101 -60.43 -28.68 -5.40
C MET A 101 -59.47 -28.02 -6.40
N ARG A 102 -59.52 -26.69 -6.59
CA ARG A 102 -58.63 -25.98 -7.53
C ARG A 102 -57.38 -25.38 -6.87
N SER A 103 -57.35 -25.21 -5.55
CA SER A 103 -56.15 -24.80 -4.82
C SER A 103 -55.15 -25.95 -4.66
N THR A 104 -55.61 -27.15 -4.27
CA THR A 104 -54.75 -28.32 -4.06
C THR A 104 -54.04 -28.76 -5.33
N VAL A 105 -54.77 -28.88 -6.44
CA VAL A 105 -54.21 -29.26 -7.76
C VAL A 105 -53.20 -28.21 -8.26
N ARG A 106 -53.39 -26.93 -7.94
CA ARG A 106 -52.44 -25.86 -8.34
C ARG A 106 -51.20 -25.82 -7.46
N CYS A 107 -51.31 -26.16 -6.17
CA CYS A 107 -50.17 -26.34 -5.27
C CYS A 107 -49.37 -27.61 -5.60
N GLU A 108 -50.02 -28.72 -5.94
CA GLU A 108 -49.32 -29.91 -6.44
C GLU A 108 -48.64 -29.63 -7.78
N LEU A 109 -49.26 -28.89 -8.72
CA LEU A 109 -48.57 -28.48 -9.95
C LEU A 109 -47.34 -27.60 -9.68
N ILE A 110 -47.39 -26.68 -8.72
CA ILE A 110 -46.24 -25.83 -8.37
C ILE A 110 -45.15 -26.63 -7.66
N LEU A 111 -45.51 -27.55 -6.75
CA LEU A 111 -44.55 -28.41 -6.06
C LEU A 111 -43.93 -29.46 -6.99
N ASP A 112 -44.68 -29.99 -7.96
CA ASP A 112 -44.22 -30.91 -8.98
C ASP A 112 -43.39 -30.20 -10.07
N GLN A 113 -43.69 -28.94 -10.40
CA GLN A 113 -42.81 -28.07 -11.20
C GLN A 113 -41.50 -27.76 -10.47
N LEU A 114 -41.53 -27.51 -9.16
CA LEU A 114 -40.33 -27.29 -8.35
C LEU A 114 -39.53 -28.59 -8.12
N ALA A 115 -40.18 -29.76 -8.10
CA ALA A 115 -39.49 -31.05 -8.03
C ALA A 115 -38.88 -31.48 -9.37
N LYS A 116 -39.50 -31.09 -10.50
CA LYS A 116 -38.97 -31.32 -11.86
C LYS A 116 -37.83 -30.36 -12.25
N ALA A 117 -37.63 -29.27 -11.51
CA ALA A 117 -36.48 -28.38 -11.64
C ALA A 117 -35.22 -28.96 -10.98
N GLN A 118 -34.78 -30.15 -11.42
CA GLN A 118 -33.44 -30.68 -11.13
C GLN A 118 -32.56 -30.56 -12.36
N HIS A 119 -31.46 -29.80 -12.21
CA HIS A 119 -30.35 -29.62 -13.16
C HIS A 119 -30.66 -28.89 -14.48
N HIS A 120 -29.99 -27.74 -14.64
CA HIS A 120 -29.84 -26.91 -15.84
C HIS A 120 -31.06 -26.17 -16.42
N ASP A 121 -30.83 -24.86 -16.63
CA ASP A 121 -31.53 -23.85 -17.43
C ASP A 121 -33.03 -23.56 -17.23
N TYR A 122 -33.30 -22.29 -16.90
CA TYR A 122 -34.65 -21.69 -16.91
C TYR A 122 -34.90 -20.98 -18.26
N PRO A 123 -36.07 -21.16 -18.90
CA PRO A 123 -36.44 -20.44 -20.11
C PRO A 123 -36.98 -19.04 -19.78
N VAL A 124 -36.34 -18.01 -20.32
CA VAL A 124 -36.82 -16.61 -20.31
C VAL A 124 -37.40 -16.28 -21.69
N THR A 125 -38.56 -15.63 -21.77
CA THR A 125 -39.18 -15.28 -23.05
C THR A 125 -38.43 -14.14 -23.74
N ASN A 126 -38.46 -14.09 -25.07
CA ASN A 126 -37.63 -13.16 -25.84
C ASN A 126 -37.97 -11.66 -25.61
N GLU A 127 -39.17 -11.33 -25.11
CA GLU A 127 -39.54 -9.95 -24.74
C GLU A 127 -38.92 -9.47 -23.42
N GLU A 128 -38.53 -10.37 -22.51
CA GLU A 128 -37.93 -9.99 -21.22
C GLU A 128 -36.42 -9.71 -21.32
N LYS A 129 -35.77 -10.07 -22.44
CA LYS A 129 -34.33 -9.85 -22.66
C LYS A 129 -33.94 -8.40 -22.97
N SER A 130 -34.86 -7.54 -23.41
CA SER A 130 -34.53 -6.20 -23.92
C SER A 130 -34.62 -5.06 -22.89
N ASN A 131 -35.13 -5.31 -21.68
CA ASN A 131 -35.48 -4.23 -20.71
C ASN A 131 -34.97 -4.45 -19.27
N LEU A 132 -33.99 -5.33 -19.04
CA LEU A 132 -33.44 -5.59 -17.70
C LEU A 132 -32.15 -4.79 -17.39
N GLN A 133 -32.31 -3.50 -17.13
CA GLN A 133 -31.40 -2.78 -16.23
C GLN A 133 -31.90 -2.94 -14.78
N LEU A 134 -31.18 -3.68 -13.92
CA LEU A 134 -31.04 -3.48 -12.45
C LEU A 134 -30.39 -4.69 -11.75
N GLY A 135 -29.06 -4.60 -11.56
CA GLY A 135 -28.19 -5.35 -10.64
C GLY A 135 -28.57 -6.77 -10.15
N TYR A 136 -27.78 -7.77 -10.55
CA TYR A 136 -27.65 -9.11 -9.94
C TYR A 136 -28.90 -9.98 -9.75
N LEU A 137 -29.06 -10.90 -10.71
CA LEU A 137 -29.29 -12.34 -10.50
C LEU A 137 -28.64 -13.12 -11.67
N GLY A 138 -27.35 -12.88 -11.94
CA GLY A 138 -26.59 -13.77 -12.82
C GLY A 138 -26.46 -15.14 -12.16
N LYS A 139 -26.39 -16.22 -12.96
CA LYS A 139 -25.85 -17.49 -12.45
C LYS A 139 -24.49 -17.19 -11.83
N CYS A 140 -24.23 -17.71 -10.65
CA CYS A 140 -22.88 -17.67 -10.11
C CYS A 140 -22.02 -18.53 -11.03
N LEU A 141 -20.88 -18.04 -11.55
CA LEU A 141 -19.95 -18.85 -12.36
C LEU A 141 -19.56 -20.14 -11.62
N LEU A 142 -19.53 -20.09 -10.30
CA LEU A 142 -19.31 -21.24 -9.42
C LEU A 142 -20.42 -22.30 -9.55
N THR A 143 -21.68 -21.91 -9.78
CA THR A 143 -22.79 -22.85 -10.09
C THR A 143 -22.77 -23.38 -11.53
N GLU A 144 -21.89 -22.88 -12.39
CA GLU A 144 -21.63 -23.43 -13.73
C GLU A 144 -20.42 -24.38 -13.75
N LEU A 145 -19.58 -24.37 -12.71
CA LEU A 145 -18.56 -25.39 -12.49
C LEU A 145 -19.24 -26.73 -12.16
N SER A 146 -19.11 -27.69 -13.07
CA SER A 146 -19.79 -29.01 -13.06
C SER A 146 -19.51 -29.90 -11.84
N TYR A 147 -18.61 -29.50 -10.94
CA TYR A 147 -18.26 -30.22 -9.71
C TYR A 147 -18.40 -29.39 -8.43
N PHE A 148 -18.91 -28.16 -8.50
CA PHE A 148 -18.91 -27.26 -7.35
C PHE A 148 -20.21 -27.31 -6.54
N ASP A 149 -20.11 -27.66 -5.25
CA ASP A 149 -21.21 -27.62 -4.27
C ASP A 149 -20.85 -26.73 -3.07
N HIS A 150 -21.36 -25.48 -3.05
CA HIS A 150 -22.13 -25.02 -1.89
C HIS A 150 -21.50 -25.31 -0.52
N GLY A 151 -22.21 -26.16 0.23
CA GLY A 151 -21.83 -26.63 1.56
C GLY A 151 -20.99 -27.91 1.60
N HIS A 152 -20.51 -28.43 0.46
CA HIS A 152 -19.46 -29.46 0.46
C HIS A 152 -18.06 -28.82 0.50
N SER A 153 -17.87 -27.73 -0.26
CA SER A 153 -16.60 -27.01 -0.40
C SER A 153 -16.30 -26.07 0.77
N PHE A 154 -17.34 -25.54 1.43
CA PHE A 154 -17.19 -24.63 2.57
C PHE A 154 -17.86 -25.16 3.84
N LEU A 155 -17.05 -25.33 4.90
CA LEU A 155 -17.56 -25.56 6.26
C LEU A 155 -18.01 -24.22 6.87
N MET A 156 -19.26 -23.84 6.63
CA MET A 156 -19.81 -22.59 7.15
C MET A 156 -19.99 -22.69 8.66
N ASP A 157 -19.25 -21.88 9.42
CA ASP A 157 -19.32 -21.91 10.87
C ASP A 157 -20.46 -21.03 11.41
N THR A 158 -21.20 -21.57 12.37
CA THR A 158 -22.39 -20.91 12.92
C THR A 158 -22.04 -19.61 13.66
N LEU A 159 -20.83 -19.49 14.23
CA LEU A 159 -20.44 -18.35 15.06
C LEU A 159 -20.29 -17.07 14.22
N HIS A 160 -19.53 -17.14 13.12
CA HIS A 160 -19.29 -15.98 12.28
C HIS A 160 -20.43 -15.73 11.29
N THR A 161 -20.94 -16.75 10.60
CA THR A 161 -21.95 -16.53 9.53
C THR A 161 -23.32 -16.20 10.11
N ILE A 162 -23.79 -16.94 11.12
CA ILE A 162 -25.14 -16.76 11.70
C ILE A 162 -25.14 -15.69 12.79
N TYR A 163 -24.36 -15.88 13.86
CA TYR A 163 -24.51 -15.04 15.05
C TYR A 163 -23.86 -13.67 14.86
N HIS A 164 -22.55 -13.60 14.54
CA HIS A 164 -21.87 -12.31 14.28
C HIS A 164 -22.18 -11.71 12.90
N GLY A 165 -22.63 -12.52 11.95
CA GLY A 165 -23.06 -12.13 10.62
C GLY A 165 -24.54 -11.76 10.56
N ALA A 166 -25.37 -12.70 10.10
CA ALA A 166 -26.78 -12.46 9.79
C ALA A 166 -27.60 -11.87 10.96
N PHE A 167 -27.52 -12.46 12.16
CA PHE A 167 -28.34 -12.03 13.30
C PHE A 167 -27.85 -10.71 13.92
N LYS A 168 -26.54 -10.52 14.10
CA LYS A 168 -26.00 -9.23 14.55
C LYS A 168 -26.28 -8.10 13.55
N ARG A 169 -26.40 -8.40 12.24
CA ARG A 169 -26.86 -7.45 11.22
C ARG A 169 -28.35 -7.11 11.38
N LEU A 170 -29.22 -8.08 11.69
CA LEU A 170 -30.62 -7.80 12.08
C LEU A 170 -30.70 -6.88 13.30
N LEU A 171 -29.94 -7.16 14.37
CA LEU A 171 -29.87 -6.28 15.55
C LEU A 171 -29.38 -4.86 15.19
N LYS A 172 -28.42 -4.72 14.26
CA LYS A 172 -27.98 -3.40 13.74
C LYS A 172 -29.09 -2.70 12.94
N LEU A 173 -29.85 -3.41 12.12
CA LEU A 173 -30.99 -2.86 11.38
C LEU A 173 -32.11 -2.38 12.32
N TRP A 174 -32.38 -3.12 13.38
CA TRP A 174 -33.43 -2.84 14.35
C TRP A 174 -33.08 -1.72 15.35
N PHE A 175 -31.81 -1.59 15.75
CA PHE A 175 -31.41 -0.74 16.88
C PHE A 175 -30.42 0.39 16.56
N HIS A 176 -29.86 0.48 15.34
CA HIS A 176 -28.90 1.54 15.01
C HIS A 176 -29.58 2.88 14.65
N SER A 177 -29.02 4.00 15.13
CA SER A 177 -29.59 5.35 14.92
C SER A 177 -29.80 5.71 13.45
N LYS A 178 -28.87 5.30 12.56
CA LYS A 178 -28.98 5.42 11.09
C LYS A 178 -30.31 4.93 10.50
N TYR A 179 -30.96 3.94 11.12
CA TYR A 179 -32.20 3.34 10.61
C TYR A 179 -33.47 3.79 11.35
N ARG A 180 -33.39 4.81 12.22
CA ARG A 180 -34.50 5.25 13.10
C ARG A 180 -35.83 5.56 12.39
N THR A 181 -35.80 5.87 11.10
CA THR A 181 -36.97 6.20 10.26
C THR A 181 -37.51 5.01 9.47
N GLN A 182 -36.85 3.85 9.50
CA GLN A 182 -37.20 2.69 8.69
C GLN A 182 -38.26 1.83 9.39
N GLN A 183 -39.16 1.21 8.61
CA GLN A 183 -40.30 0.46 9.16
C GLN A 183 -39.95 -0.75 10.06
N TRP A 184 -38.70 -1.24 9.96
CA TRP A 184 -38.15 -2.33 10.77
C TRP A 184 -37.36 -1.85 12.01
N SER A 185 -37.21 -0.54 12.23
CA SER A 185 -36.53 -0.01 13.41
C SER A 185 -37.43 -0.13 14.64
N ILE A 186 -36.93 -0.81 15.66
CA ILE A 186 -37.54 -0.93 16.99
C ILE A 186 -36.70 -0.25 18.07
N ARG A 187 -35.80 0.67 17.66
CA ARG A 187 -34.88 1.40 18.55
C ARG A 187 -35.60 2.14 19.70
N GLN A 188 -36.79 2.68 19.48
CA GLN A 188 -37.58 3.34 20.54
C GLN A 188 -37.99 2.39 21.67
N HIS A 189 -38.02 1.07 21.43
CA HIS A 189 -38.40 0.06 22.43
C HIS A 189 -37.21 -0.57 23.15
N LEU A 190 -35.96 -0.17 22.85
CA LEU A 190 -34.75 -0.80 23.35
C LEU A 190 -34.69 -0.89 24.89
N ASN A 191 -35.15 0.15 25.60
CA ASN A 191 -35.21 0.16 27.08
C ASN A 191 -36.24 -0.83 27.65
N HIS A 192 -37.38 -1.02 26.95
CA HIS A 192 -38.42 -1.95 27.36
C HIS A 192 -37.97 -3.40 27.12
N ILE A 193 -37.33 -3.66 25.96
CA ILE A 193 -36.72 -4.94 25.62
C ILE A 193 -35.61 -5.31 26.61
N GLU A 194 -34.77 -4.36 27.04
CA GLU A 194 -33.80 -4.56 28.13
C GLU A 194 -34.48 -4.99 29.42
N THR A 195 -35.59 -4.33 29.79
CA THR A 195 -36.34 -4.64 31.02
C THR A 195 -36.95 -6.05 30.97
N GLU A 196 -37.54 -6.45 29.85
CA GLU A 196 -38.05 -7.82 29.66
C GLU A 196 -36.92 -8.86 29.68
N LEU A 197 -35.78 -8.58 29.05
CA LEU A 197 -34.61 -9.47 29.08
C LEU A 197 -34.04 -9.66 30.49
N GLN A 198 -34.06 -8.61 31.33
CA GLN A 198 -33.64 -8.70 32.74
C GLN A 198 -34.61 -9.50 33.61
N GLN A 199 -35.90 -9.53 33.26
CA GLN A 199 -36.93 -10.31 33.96
C GLN A 199 -37.06 -11.75 33.43
N PHE A 200 -36.46 -12.05 32.28
CA PHE A 200 -36.54 -13.37 31.66
C PHE A 200 -35.83 -14.44 32.50
N ARG A 201 -36.56 -15.51 32.84
CA ARG A 201 -35.99 -16.65 33.57
C ARG A 201 -35.26 -17.60 32.62
N PHE A 202 -33.96 -17.42 32.51
CA PHE A 202 -33.09 -18.31 31.75
C PHE A 202 -33.10 -19.73 32.34
N PRO A 203 -33.12 -20.79 31.49
CA PRO A 203 -32.88 -22.15 31.95
C PRO A 203 -31.55 -22.25 32.72
N SER A 204 -31.48 -23.11 33.73
CA SER A 204 -30.24 -23.40 34.49
C SER A 204 -29.09 -23.92 33.62
N THR A 205 -29.42 -24.31 32.39
CA THR A 205 -28.59 -24.81 31.30
C THR A 205 -28.08 -23.68 30.39
N THR A 206 -28.01 -22.45 30.91
CA THR A 206 -27.56 -21.27 30.17
C THR A 206 -26.20 -20.86 30.69
N THR A 207 -25.14 -21.36 30.06
CA THR A 207 -23.74 -21.12 30.46
C THR A 207 -23.36 -19.63 30.49
N ARG A 208 -24.06 -18.78 29.73
CA ARG A 208 -23.84 -17.32 29.71
C ARG A 208 -25.14 -16.55 29.43
N ILE A 209 -25.65 -15.85 30.44
CA ILE A 209 -26.75 -14.89 30.27
C ILE A 209 -26.27 -13.70 29.43
N PRO A 210 -27.05 -13.21 28.45
CA PRO A 210 -26.69 -12.02 27.66
C PRO A 210 -26.46 -10.79 28.54
N ARG A 211 -25.37 -10.08 28.27
CA ARG A 211 -25.20 -8.69 28.75
C ARG A 211 -26.23 -7.79 28.07
N THR A 212 -26.44 -6.60 28.65
CA THR A 212 -27.42 -5.59 28.19
C THR A 212 -27.51 -5.44 26.66
N ILE A 213 -28.74 -5.49 26.13
CA ILE A 213 -29.05 -5.29 24.71
C ILE A 213 -28.73 -3.86 24.25
N MET A 214 -28.62 -2.91 25.18
CA MET A 214 -28.08 -1.56 24.93
C MET A 214 -26.69 -1.60 24.28
N LYS A 215 -25.91 -2.66 24.54
CA LYS A 215 -24.58 -2.91 23.96
C LYS A 215 -24.61 -4.01 22.88
N TYR A 216 -25.69 -4.13 22.11
CA TYR A 216 -25.87 -5.17 21.07
C TYR A 216 -24.66 -5.36 20.12
N HIS A 217 -23.93 -4.30 19.81
CA HIS A 217 -22.71 -4.35 18.98
C HIS A 217 -21.53 -5.09 19.64
N ARG A 218 -21.48 -5.17 20.98
CA ARG A 218 -20.43 -5.85 21.79
C ARG A 218 -20.86 -7.21 22.35
N LEU A 219 -22.05 -7.70 21.96
CA LEU A 219 -22.50 -9.03 22.36
C LEU A 219 -21.58 -10.09 21.75
N LYS A 220 -21.24 -11.07 22.57
CA LYS A 220 -20.47 -12.27 22.22
C LYS A 220 -21.37 -13.29 21.55
N ALA A 221 -20.77 -14.25 20.86
CA ALA A 221 -21.54 -15.23 20.09
C ALA A 221 -22.49 -16.02 20.97
N ASN A 222 -22.03 -16.49 22.14
CA ASN A 222 -22.89 -17.24 23.07
C ASN A 222 -24.11 -16.41 23.53
N GLU A 223 -23.94 -15.10 23.69
CA GLU A 223 -25.01 -14.18 24.09
C GLU A 223 -26.00 -13.97 22.94
N LEU A 224 -25.50 -13.82 21.71
CA LEU A 224 -26.31 -13.76 20.49
C LEU A 224 -27.07 -15.07 20.22
N ARG A 225 -26.49 -16.23 20.57
CA ARG A 225 -27.14 -17.54 20.48
C ARG A 225 -28.29 -17.68 21.46
N VAL A 226 -28.10 -17.27 22.71
CA VAL A 226 -29.19 -17.22 23.71
C VAL A 226 -30.29 -16.26 23.25
N LEU A 227 -29.95 -15.09 22.70
CA LEU A 227 -30.93 -14.13 22.17
C LEU A 227 -31.73 -14.66 20.97
N LEU A 228 -31.12 -15.44 20.07
CA LEU A 228 -31.77 -15.96 18.85
C LEU A 228 -32.55 -17.26 19.09
N LEU A 229 -32.07 -18.14 19.97
CA LEU A 229 -32.68 -19.46 20.18
C LEU A 229 -33.59 -19.53 21.40
N ILE A 230 -33.28 -18.78 22.48
CA ILE A 230 -33.99 -18.90 23.77
C ILE A 230 -34.91 -17.70 24.01
N THR A 231 -34.42 -16.47 23.88
CA THR A 231 -35.19 -15.26 24.25
C THR A 231 -35.80 -14.51 23.07
N TYR A 232 -35.71 -15.04 21.85
CA TYR A 232 -36.30 -14.40 20.67
C TYR A 232 -37.81 -14.12 20.77
N PRO A 233 -38.64 -14.85 21.57
CA PRO A 233 -40.06 -14.52 21.72
C PRO A 233 -40.33 -13.15 22.34
N ILE A 234 -39.37 -12.54 23.05
CA ILE A 234 -39.49 -11.16 23.57
C ILE A 234 -39.74 -10.18 22.43
N PHE A 235 -39.13 -10.38 21.25
CA PHE A 235 -39.30 -9.49 20.11
C PHE A 235 -40.72 -9.52 19.51
N LYS A 236 -41.59 -10.46 19.89
CA LYS A 236 -42.96 -10.62 19.36
C LYS A 236 -43.83 -9.38 19.54
N ASN A 237 -43.66 -8.67 20.66
CA ASN A 237 -44.47 -7.49 20.99
C ASN A 237 -43.90 -6.18 20.41
N TYR A 238 -42.73 -6.25 19.75
CA TYR A 238 -41.98 -5.08 19.30
C TYR A 238 -41.75 -5.06 17.79
N LEU A 239 -41.47 -6.21 17.17
CA LEU A 239 -41.41 -6.35 15.71
C LEU A 239 -42.81 -6.44 15.11
N LYS A 240 -43.04 -5.83 13.94
CA LYS A 240 -44.26 -6.09 13.16
C LYS A 240 -44.36 -7.60 12.85
N PRO A 241 -45.57 -8.18 12.72
CA PRO A 241 -45.75 -9.63 12.54
C PRO A 241 -44.87 -10.24 11.44
N ILE A 242 -44.71 -9.56 10.32
CA ILE A 242 -43.88 -10.00 9.18
C ILE A 242 -42.39 -10.13 9.52
N TYR A 243 -41.81 -9.19 10.30
CA TYR A 243 -40.41 -9.25 10.74
C TYR A 243 -40.19 -10.28 11.85
N TYR A 244 -41.20 -10.50 12.70
CA TYR A 244 -41.15 -11.56 13.70
C TYR A 244 -41.23 -12.95 13.05
N LYS A 245 -42.16 -13.16 12.10
CA LYS A 245 -42.23 -14.38 11.27
C LYS A 245 -40.90 -14.64 10.53
N HIS A 246 -40.25 -13.59 10.03
CA HIS A 246 -38.92 -13.68 9.41
C HIS A 246 -37.85 -14.19 10.37
N LEU A 247 -37.78 -13.65 11.59
CA LEU A 247 -36.86 -14.12 12.64
C LEU A 247 -37.10 -15.60 13.01
N GLN A 248 -38.36 -16.03 13.03
CA GLN A 248 -38.72 -17.43 13.32
C GLN A 248 -38.15 -18.42 12.28
N LEU A 249 -38.08 -18.05 11.00
CA LEU A 249 -37.50 -18.91 9.96
C LEU A 249 -36.05 -19.29 10.28
N LEU A 250 -35.22 -18.30 10.64
CA LEU A 250 -33.84 -18.52 11.03
C LEU A 250 -33.75 -19.32 12.35
N SER A 251 -34.50 -18.92 13.37
CA SER A 251 -34.44 -19.60 14.68
C SER A 251 -34.84 -21.08 14.58
N PHE A 252 -35.91 -21.41 13.85
CA PHE A 252 -36.37 -22.79 13.68
C PHE A 252 -35.42 -23.64 12.82
N ALA A 253 -34.84 -23.08 11.75
CA ALA A 253 -33.82 -23.78 10.97
C ALA A 253 -32.60 -24.16 11.83
N LEU A 254 -32.17 -23.27 12.73
CA LEU A 254 -31.07 -23.55 13.66
C LEU A 254 -31.43 -24.61 14.72
N HIS A 255 -32.66 -24.61 15.24
CA HIS A 255 -33.14 -25.67 16.16
C HIS A 255 -33.14 -27.06 15.49
N ILE A 256 -33.48 -27.13 14.20
CA ILE A 256 -33.35 -28.38 13.44
C ILE A 256 -31.87 -28.74 13.29
N GLY A 257 -31.02 -27.78 12.91
CA GLY A 257 -29.59 -27.99 12.75
C GLY A 257 -28.83 -28.36 14.04
N GLU A 258 -29.32 -27.98 15.22
CA GLU A 258 -28.75 -28.38 16.53
C GLU A 258 -29.30 -29.71 17.08
N SER A 259 -30.26 -30.35 16.40
CA SER A 259 -30.82 -31.63 16.84
C SER A 259 -29.81 -32.78 16.74
N ARG A 260 -29.69 -33.63 17.76
CA ARG A 260 -28.73 -34.76 17.76
C ARG A 260 -28.97 -35.80 16.66
N GLU A 261 -30.22 -35.94 16.24
CA GLU A 261 -30.65 -36.88 15.20
C GLU A 261 -31.45 -36.10 14.16
N ILE A 262 -30.87 -35.96 12.97
CA ILE A 262 -31.43 -35.17 11.86
C ILE A 262 -31.68 -36.13 10.70
N THR A 263 -32.95 -36.43 10.46
CA THR A 263 -33.38 -37.26 9.34
C THR A 263 -33.36 -36.44 8.04
N SER A 264 -33.33 -37.11 6.88
CA SER A 264 -33.38 -36.44 5.58
C SER A 264 -34.62 -35.53 5.41
N SER A 265 -35.74 -35.90 6.04
CA SER A 265 -36.95 -35.06 6.09
C SER A 265 -36.71 -33.74 6.85
N LYS A 266 -36.07 -33.80 8.03
CA LYS A 266 -35.68 -32.62 8.80
C LYS A 266 -34.62 -31.77 8.10
N LEU A 267 -33.65 -32.37 7.42
CA LEU A 267 -32.68 -31.64 6.59
C LEU A 267 -33.38 -30.85 5.46
N ASN A 268 -34.41 -31.43 4.85
CA ASN A 268 -35.20 -30.74 3.83
C ASN A 268 -36.08 -29.62 4.42
N GLU A 269 -36.66 -29.82 5.60
CA GLU A 269 -37.37 -28.78 6.35
C GLU A 269 -36.44 -27.61 6.69
N MET A 270 -35.23 -27.90 7.18
CA MET A 270 -34.19 -26.89 7.43
C MET A 270 -33.81 -26.12 6.16
N LYS A 271 -33.61 -26.79 5.03
CA LYS A 271 -33.40 -26.13 3.72
C LYS A 271 -34.50 -25.12 3.43
N ILE A 272 -35.75 -25.57 3.45
CA ILE A 272 -36.92 -24.76 3.10
C ILE A 272 -37.03 -23.52 4.00
N LEU A 273 -36.68 -23.62 5.28
CA LEU A 273 -36.68 -22.48 6.20
C LEU A 273 -35.57 -21.47 5.91
N LEU A 274 -34.35 -21.93 5.58
CA LEU A 274 -33.21 -21.07 5.26
C LEU A 274 -33.39 -20.36 3.91
N ASP A 275 -33.82 -21.09 2.87
CA ASP A 275 -34.14 -20.54 1.55
C ASP A 275 -35.18 -19.41 1.69
N LYS A 276 -36.26 -19.66 2.45
CA LYS A 276 -37.29 -18.66 2.75
C LYS A 276 -36.75 -17.46 3.53
N PHE A 277 -35.89 -17.68 4.52
CA PHE A 277 -35.29 -16.60 5.32
C PHE A 277 -34.49 -15.64 4.44
N VAL A 278 -33.63 -16.15 3.55
CA VAL A 278 -32.79 -15.32 2.67
C VAL A 278 -33.62 -14.62 1.61
N PHE A 279 -34.55 -15.34 0.97
CA PHE A 279 -35.46 -14.76 -0.03
C PHE A 279 -36.27 -13.59 0.56
N THR A 280 -36.87 -13.77 1.74
CA THR A 280 -37.68 -12.72 2.37
C THR A 280 -36.85 -11.59 3.00
N PHE A 281 -35.58 -11.81 3.33
CA PHE A 281 -34.68 -10.75 3.81
C PHE A 281 -34.58 -9.59 2.80
N HIS A 282 -34.49 -9.92 1.51
CA HIS A 282 -34.41 -8.97 0.40
C HIS A 282 -35.57 -7.96 0.41
N PHE A 283 -36.81 -8.46 0.50
CA PHE A 283 -38.02 -7.63 0.47
C PHE A 283 -38.21 -6.85 1.77
N LEU A 284 -37.86 -7.45 2.91
CA LEU A 284 -38.13 -6.87 4.23
C LEU A 284 -37.15 -5.78 4.64
N TYR A 285 -35.88 -5.89 4.24
CA TYR A 285 -34.82 -4.95 4.64
C TYR A 285 -34.14 -4.24 3.47
N GLY A 286 -34.43 -4.63 2.22
CA GLY A 286 -33.89 -4.03 1.00
C GLY A 286 -32.62 -4.71 0.46
N LYS A 287 -32.48 -4.76 -0.88
CA LYS A 287 -31.44 -5.51 -1.60
C LYS A 287 -30.01 -5.31 -1.05
N ARG A 288 -29.60 -4.06 -0.83
CA ARG A 288 -28.27 -3.68 -0.30
C ARG A 288 -27.92 -4.24 1.09
N HIS A 289 -28.90 -4.81 1.80
CA HIS A 289 -28.70 -5.38 3.14
C HIS A 289 -28.44 -6.89 3.14
N VAL A 290 -28.73 -7.57 2.02
CA VAL A 290 -28.38 -8.99 1.77
C VAL A 290 -26.90 -9.08 1.36
N VAL A 291 -26.03 -9.02 2.36
CA VAL A 291 -24.58 -9.25 2.19
C VAL A 291 -24.25 -10.74 2.19
N ASN A 292 -23.02 -11.12 1.83
CA ASN A 292 -22.61 -12.52 1.72
C ASN A 292 -23.02 -13.36 2.95
N THR A 293 -22.74 -12.91 4.17
CA THR A 293 -23.13 -13.64 5.41
C THR A 293 -24.64 -13.84 5.61
N VAL A 294 -25.50 -13.05 4.95
CA VAL A 294 -26.95 -13.27 4.91
C VAL A 294 -27.31 -14.27 3.81
N HIS A 295 -26.69 -14.18 2.62
CA HIS A 295 -26.92 -15.12 1.53
C HIS A 295 -26.45 -16.54 1.90
N SER A 296 -25.24 -16.67 2.45
CA SER A 296 -24.61 -17.90 2.94
C SER A 296 -25.50 -18.75 3.86
N VAL A 297 -26.49 -18.14 4.53
CA VAL A 297 -27.42 -18.82 5.42
C VAL A 297 -28.13 -19.99 4.73
N VAL A 298 -28.41 -19.92 3.42
CA VAL A 298 -29.09 -21.03 2.70
C VAL A 298 -28.29 -22.34 2.74
N HIS A 299 -26.96 -22.29 2.72
CA HIS A 299 -26.12 -23.48 2.58
C HIS A 299 -25.97 -24.31 3.87
N PHE A 300 -26.40 -23.79 5.02
CA PHE A 300 -26.26 -24.50 6.30
C PHE A 300 -26.95 -25.86 6.36
N HIS A 301 -28.01 -26.10 5.57
CA HIS A 301 -28.62 -27.43 5.51
C HIS A 301 -27.69 -28.47 4.87
N GLN A 302 -26.82 -28.05 3.94
CA GLN A 302 -25.81 -28.90 3.30
C GLN A 302 -24.66 -29.14 4.26
N THR A 303 -24.19 -28.10 4.96
CA THR A 303 -23.17 -28.22 6.01
C THR A 303 -23.61 -29.21 7.09
N VAL A 304 -24.88 -29.14 7.53
CA VAL A 304 -25.42 -30.09 8.52
C VAL A 304 -25.57 -31.52 7.95
N LYS A 305 -25.92 -31.66 6.67
CA LYS A 305 -25.96 -32.96 5.98
C LYS A 305 -24.59 -33.65 5.93
N TYR A 306 -23.51 -32.90 5.68
CA TYR A 306 -22.17 -33.46 5.48
C TYR A 306 -21.34 -33.56 6.77
N TYR A 307 -21.52 -32.63 7.73
CA TYR A 307 -20.69 -32.51 8.93
C TYR A 307 -21.44 -32.77 10.26
N GLY A 308 -22.73 -33.12 10.19
CA GLY A 308 -23.59 -33.42 11.34
C GLY A 308 -24.20 -32.16 11.98
N PRO A 309 -24.75 -32.23 13.20
CA PRO A 309 -25.38 -31.08 13.84
C PRO A 309 -24.45 -29.86 13.97
N LEU A 310 -25.00 -28.65 13.89
CA LEU A 310 -24.29 -27.36 13.92
C LEU A 310 -23.27 -27.23 15.07
N THR A 311 -23.53 -27.89 16.19
CA THR A 311 -22.69 -27.91 17.39
C THR A 311 -21.40 -28.72 17.24
N ASN A 312 -21.32 -29.65 16.27
CA ASN A 312 -20.14 -30.51 16.07
C ASN A 312 -18.91 -29.73 15.57
N TYR A 313 -19.14 -28.72 14.72
CA TYR A 313 -18.09 -27.95 14.04
C TYR A 313 -18.12 -26.46 14.38
N SER A 314 -18.96 -26.04 15.34
CA SER A 314 -19.01 -24.63 15.74
C SER A 314 -17.81 -24.24 16.61
N THR A 315 -17.26 -23.05 16.33
CA THR A 315 -16.12 -22.46 17.04
C THR A 315 -16.44 -21.97 18.46
N PHE A 316 -17.69 -22.13 18.94
CA PHE A 316 -18.13 -21.75 20.30
C PHE A 316 -17.22 -22.23 21.43
N ASN A 317 -16.67 -23.44 21.31
CA ASN A 317 -15.81 -24.05 22.34
C ASN A 317 -14.56 -23.20 22.63
N TYR A 318 -14.08 -22.44 21.65
CA TYR A 318 -12.88 -21.60 21.79
C TYR A 318 -13.19 -20.22 22.42
N GLU A 319 -14.41 -19.68 22.28
CA GLU A 319 -14.80 -18.36 22.82
C GLU A 319 -14.67 -18.28 24.35
N SER A 320 -14.86 -19.41 25.05
CA SER A 320 -14.76 -19.53 26.51
C SER A 320 -13.34 -19.86 26.98
N LEU A 321 -12.60 -20.71 26.23
CA LEU A 321 -11.23 -21.13 26.57
C LEU A 321 -10.25 -19.95 26.64
N ILE A 322 -10.43 -18.94 25.79
CA ILE A 322 -9.60 -17.71 25.77
C ILE A 322 -9.60 -17.01 27.14
N GLY A 323 -10.74 -16.96 27.83
CA GLY A 323 -10.84 -16.35 29.17
C GLY A 323 -10.15 -17.17 30.26
N HIS A 324 -10.12 -18.50 30.10
CA HIS A 324 -9.46 -19.39 31.06
C HIS A 324 -7.94 -19.40 30.85
N LEU A 325 -7.47 -19.41 29.59
CA LEU A 325 -6.05 -19.22 29.25
C LEU A 325 -5.52 -17.87 29.78
N ALA A 326 -6.27 -16.77 29.57
CA ALA A 326 -5.90 -15.45 30.08
C ALA A 326 -5.85 -15.34 31.62
N THR A 327 -6.52 -16.23 32.36
CA THR A 327 -6.42 -16.32 33.83
C THR A 327 -5.36 -17.31 34.30
N THR A 328 -5.10 -18.39 33.56
CA THR A 328 -4.07 -19.39 33.88
C THR A 328 -2.65 -18.84 33.71
N ILE A 329 -2.44 -17.89 32.81
CA ILE A 329 -1.13 -17.28 32.52
C ILE A 329 -0.74 -16.18 33.55
N ASN A 330 -1.69 -15.68 34.35
CA ASN A 330 -1.55 -14.40 35.07
C ASN A 330 -1.21 -14.49 36.57
N GLY A 331 -0.64 -15.59 37.07
CA GLY A 331 -0.28 -15.65 38.50
C GLY A 331 0.50 -16.86 38.99
N THR A 332 1.82 -16.84 38.86
CA THR A 332 2.72 -17.83 39.49
C THR A 332 3.92 -17.14 40.16
N LYS A 333 3.87 -16.96 41.49
CA LYS A 333 4.99 -16.40 42.30
C LYS A 333 5.81 -17.44 43.07
N HIS A 334 5.37 -18.70 43.17
CA HIS A 334 6.02 -19.72 44.00
C HIS A 334 6.06 -21.13 43.36
N LEU A 335 6.57 -21.20 42.13
CA LEU A 335 6.69 -22.44 41.35
C LEU A 335 7.36 -23.62 42.10
N PRO A 336 8.42 -23.44 42.93
CA PRO A 336 9.02 -24.58 43.66
C PRO A 336 8.05 -25.23 44.65
N ARG A 337 7.18 -24.45 45.29
CA ARG A 337 6.21 -24.94 46.28
C ARG A 337 5.04 -25.67 45.63
N GLU A 338 4.69 -25.30 44.40
CA GLU A 338 3.75 -26.08 43.58
C GLU A 338 4.36 -27.39 43.09
N ILE A 339 5.64 -27.41 42.71
CA ILE A 339 6.34 -28.66 42.35
C ILE A 339 6.38 -29.62 43.56
N GLU A 340 6.67 -29.11 44.75
CA GLU A 340 6.70 -29.89 46.00
C GLU A 340 5.31 -30.47 46.35
N ASN A 341 4.26 -29.63 46.34
CA ASN A 341 2.87 -30.04 46.55
C ASN A 341 2.39 -31.07 45.51
N ASN A 342 2.76 -30.91 44.24
CA ASN A 342 2.38 -31.82 43.16
C ASN A 342 3.06 -33.20 43.30
N ILE A 343 4.32 -33.24 43.76
CA ILE A 343 5.01 -34.49 44.08
C ILE A 343 4.36 -35.20 45.28
N GLU A 344 3.84 -34.45 46.25
CA GLU A 344 3.13 -35.01 47.41
C GLU A 344 1.73 -35.54 47.04
N LEU A 345 0.99 -34.83 46.19
CA LEU A 345 -0.29 -35.29 45.60
C LEU A 345 -0.14 -36.60 44.81
N ILE A 346 0.94 -36.76 44.05
CA ILE A 346 1.23 -37.99 43.29
C ILE A 346 1.56 -39.16 44.22
N LYS A 347 2.25 -38.93 45.35
CA LYS A 347 2.54 -39.99 46.34
C LYS A 347 1.30 -40.51 47.06
N ASN A 348 0.31 -39.63 47.30
CA ASN A 348 -0.87 -39.94 48.11
C ASN A 348 -2.08 -40.42 47.29
N SER A 349 -1.98 -40.52 45.96
CA SER A 349 -3.10 -40.89 45.09
C SER A 349 -3.37 -42.40 45.04
N SER A 350 -3.90 -42.96 46.12
CA SER A 350 -4.38 -44.35 46.23
C SER A 350 -5.65 -44.67 45.39
N PHE A 351 -6.05 -43.77 44.50
CA PHE A 351 -7.31 -43.82 43.74
C PHE A 351 -7.18 -44.47 42.33
N LEU A 352 -5.99 -44.95 41.96
CA LEU A 352 -5.73 -45.56 40.64
C LEU A 352 -5.94 -47.09 40.60
N GLY A 353 -6.60 -47.68 41.62
CA GLY A 353 -6.69 -49.13 41.80
C GLY A 353 -7.55 -49.89 40.78
N ASP A 354 -8.83 -49.54 40.62
CA ASP A 354 -9.85 -50.55 40.27
C ASP A 354 -10.69 -50.28 39.00
N THR A 355 -10.27 -49.43 38.04
CA THR A 355 -11.16 -49.12 36.88
C THR A 355 -10.56 -49.04 35.49
N TYR A 356 -9.25 -49.22 35.31
CA TYR A 356 -8.66 -49.32 33.96
C TYR A 356 -7.60 -50.41 33.90
N CYS A 357 -7.67 -51.27 32.88
CA CYS A 357 -6.57 -52.14 32.49
C CYS A 357 -5.36 -51.29 32.11
N ILE A 358 -4.40 -51.16 33.05
CA ILE A 358 -3.11 -50.54 32.79
C ILE A 358 -2.35 -51.48 31.84
N SER A 359 -2.24 -51.07 30.58
CA SER A 359 -1.38 -51.76 29.63
C SER A 359 0.08 -51.69 30.08
N SER A 360 0.85 -52.73 29.76
CA SER A 360 2.24 -52.96 30.19
C SER A 360 3.27 -51.90 29.74
N SER A 361 2.83 -50.85 29.03
CA SER A 361 3.66 -49.78 28.47
C SER A 361 4.05 -48.67 29.45
N LEU A 362 3.45 -48.58 30.64
CA LEU A 362 3.79 -47.54 31.63
C LEU A 362 4.77 -47.98 32.74
N TYR A 363 5.00 -49.30 32.89
CA TYR A 363 5.95 -49.83 33.87
C TYR A 363 7.41 -49.35 33.69
N PRO A 364 7.95 -49.21 32.45
CA PRO A 364 9.30 -48.68 32.23
C PRO A 364 9.46 -47.24 32.70
N LEU A 365 8.44 -46.39 32.52
CA LEU A 365 8.47 -44.98 32.88
C LEU A 365 8.48 -44.77 34.40
N ILE A 366 7.73 -45.59 35.14
CA ILE A 366 7.72 -45.60 36.62
C ILE A 366 9.11 -46.01 37.15
N SER A 367 9.76 -46.99 36.51
CA SER A 367 11.12 -47.42 36.86
C SER A 367 12.18 -46.35 36.58
N GLN A 368 12.08 -45.65 35.43
CA GLN A 368 12.97 -44.52 35.11
C GLN A 368 12.85 -43.37 36.12
N ILE A 369 11.63 -43.00 36.53
CA ILE A 369 11.40 -41.90 37.49
C ILE A 369 11.98 -42.23 38.87
N GLN A 370 12.01 -43.50 39.29
CA GLN A 370 12.68 -43.91 40.53
C GLN A 370 14.22 -43.80 40.46
N GLY A 371 14.81 -43.80 39.25
CA GLY A 371 16.25 -43.68 39.03
C GLY A 371 16.83 -42.28 39.26
N TYR A 372 16.03 -41.21 39.17
CA TYR A 372 16.50 -39.82 39.31
C TYR A 372 16.77 -39.36 40.76
N LYS A 373 16.74 -40.26 41.74
CA LYS A 373 16.69 -39.91 43.17
C LYS A 373 18.01 -39.47 43.81
N THR A 374 19.11 -39.31 43.05
CA THR A 374 20.43 -38.97 43.63
C THR A 374 21.26 -38.00 42.78
N LYS A 375 21.10 -36.70 43.05
CA LYS A 375 22.16 -35.75 43.47
C LYS A 375 21.78 -34.32 43.06
N LEU A 376 21.50 -33.48 44.06
CA LEU A 376 22.01 -32.09 44.18
C LEU A 376 21.44 -31.49 45.46
N SER A 377 22.29 -31.39 46.49
CA SER A 377 22.01 -30.69 47.74
C SER A 377 22.38 -29.21 47.59
N VAL A 378 21.48 -28.30 48.00
CA VAL A 378 21.72 -26.85 47.99
C VAL A 378 22.04 -26.36 49.40
N THR A 379 23.05 -25.51 49.54
CA THR A 379 23.26 -24.68 50.73
C THR A 379 23.47 -23.22 50.36
N SER A 380 22.49 -22.42 50.76
CA SER A 380 22.35 -20.96 50.76
C SER A 380 23.60 -20.09 51.02
N ASN A 381 23.69 -18.92 50.36
CA ASN A 381 23.25 -17.64 50.96
C ASN A 381 23.39 -16.39 50.04
N ASN A 382 22.34 -15.57 50.06
CA ASN A 382 22.25 -14.10 49.84
C ASN A 382 23.17 -13.37 48.85
N TYR A 383 22.57 -12.68 47.87
CA TYR A 383 22.63 -11.20 47.75
C TYR A 383 21.33 -10.69 47.06
N GLN A 384 20.84 -9.52 47.47
CA GLN A 384 19.73 -8.81 46.81
C GLN A 384 20.27 -7.89 45.71
N LEU A 385 19.48 -7.68 44.63
CA LEU A 385 19.50 -6.45 43.84
C LEU A 385 18.16 -6.26 43.09
N GLN A 386 17.94 -5.07 42.55
CA GLN A 386 16.60 -4.44 42.39
C GLN A 386 15.84 -4.82 41.10
N LYS A 387 14.53 -4.54 41.09
CA LYS A 387 13.75 -4.31 39.85
C LYS A 387 14.17 -2.95 39.25
N PRO A 388 14.26 -2.83 37.91
CA PRO A 388 13.09 -2.31 37.17
C PRO A 388 12.84 -3.08 35.84
N THR A 389 11.59 -3.50 35.58
CA THR A 389 10.65 -2.97 34.55
C THR A 389 10.73 -3.66 33.20
N SER A 390 9.64 -4.36 32.86
CA SER A 390 9.42 -5.03 31.59
C SER A 390 8.26 -4.39 30.83
N ASN A 391 8.52 -3.86 29.64
CA ASN A 391 7.56 -3.85 28.54
C ASN A 391 8.11 -4.80 27.48
N ILE A 392 7.24 -5.61 26.88
CA ILE A 392 7.30 -6.13 25.50
C ILE A 392 5.86 -6.55 25.17
N ASP A 393 5.46 -6.29 23.92
CA ASP A 393 4.09 -5.94 23.58
C ASP A 393 3.23 -7.13 23.10
N LYS A 394 1.93 -6.86 22.89
CA LYS A 394 0.94 -7.76 22.32
C LYS A 394 0.37 -7.18 21.03
N ASN A 395 0.97 -7.43 19.86
CA ASN A 395 0.35 -6.94 18.62
C ASN A 395 0.29 -7.88 17.41
N ASP A 396 1.03 -8.98 17.36
CA ASP A 396 1.07 -9.75 16.12
C ASP A 396 -0.19 -10.58 15.81
N LYS A 397 -0.73 -10.38 14.59
CA LYS A 397 -1.95 -11.01 14.06
C LYS A 397 -1.70 -11.78 12.76
N HIS A 398 -0.47 -11.84 12.29
CA HIS A 398 -0.15 -12.26 10.92
C HIS A 398 0.37 -13.70 10.81
N GLU A 399 0.55 -14.42 11.93
CA GLU A 399 1.13 -15.76 11.96
C GLU A 399 0.09 -16.91 12.05
N LEU A 400 0.32 -17.97 11.28
CA LEU A 400 -0.54 -19.17 11.20
C LEU A 400 0.12 -20.41 11.85
N PHE A 401 -0.13 -20.62 13.14
CA PHE A 401 0.48 -21.73 13.90
C PHE A 401 -0.14 -23.11 13.61
N LEU A 402 0.60 -23.99 12.93
CA LEU A 402 0.23 -25.41 12.74
C LEU A 402 0.77 -26.29 13.87
N LYS A 403 -0.13 -26.89 14.67
CA LYS A 403 0.24 -27.74 15.81
C LYS A 403 0.14 -29.23 15.49
N PHE A 404 1.29 -29.88 15.29
CA PHE A 404 1.36 -31.34 15.08
C PHE A 404 1.14 -32.13 16.39
N GLY A 405 0.44 -33.26 16.29
CA GLY A 405 -0.14 -33.97 17.44
C GLY A 405 0.79 -34.84 18.30
N LYS A 406 2.09 -34.93 17.96
CA LYS A 406 3.16 -35.61 18.71
C LYS A 406 4.49 -34.92 18.45
N GLU A 407 5.45 -35.07 19.37
CA GLU A 407 6.84 -34.64 19.14
C GLU A 407 7.43 -35.35 17.92
N LEU A 408 7.98 -34.56 16.99
CA LEU A 408 8.63 -35.01 15.76
C LEU A 408 9.89 -35.82 16.12
N SER A 409 9.83 -37.13 15.89
CA SER A 409 10.89 -38.09 16.27
C SER A 409 11.65 -38.68 15.07
N SER A 410 11.15 -38.49 13.84
CA SER A 410 11.89 -38.73 12.59
C SER A 410 11.18 -38.07 11.40
N TYR A 411 11.93 -37.66 10.38
CA TYR A 411 11.40 -37.30 9.07
C TYR A 411 12.04 -38.18 7.99
N ASN A 412 11.30 -38.50 6.93
CA ASN A 412 11.82 -39.34 5.85
C ASN A 412 12.71 -38.51 4.93
N LYS A 413 14.03 -38.57 5.19
CA LYS A 413 15.06 -38.28 4.18
C LYS A 413 14.97 -39.32 3.07
N CYS A 414 14.38 -38.99 1.93
CA CYS A 414 14.58 -39.81 0.73
C CYS A 414 15.95 -39.44 0.15
N ASN A 415 16.88 -40.40 0.06
CA ASN A 415 18.22 -40.14 -0.46
C ASN A 415 18.43 -40.89 -1.78
N ILE A 416 18.27 -40.19 -2.91
CA ILE A 416 18.42 -40.76 -4.25
C ILE A 416 19.71 -40.22 -4.85
N LYS A 417 20.65 -41.13 -5.16
CA LYS A 417 21.98 -40.83 -5.72
C LYS A 417 22.78 -39.77 -4.94
N GLY A 418 22.60 -39.71 -3.60
CA GLY A 418 23.34 -38.80 -2.72
C GLY A 418 22.62 -37.49 -2.38
N VAL A 419 21.53 -37.15 -3.08
CA VAL A 419 20.70 -35.98 -2.77
C VAL A 419 19.63 -36.35 -1.74
N THR A 420 19.64 -35.65 -0.61
CA THR A 420 18.62 -35.78 0.45
C THR A 420 17.43 -34.88 0.15
N PHE A 421 16.26 -35.50 -0.09
CA PHE A 421 14.99 -34.81 -0.26
C PHE A 421 14.21 -34.77 1.07
N THR A 422 13.74 -33.58 1.43
CA THR A 422 12.80 -33.34 2.54
C THR A 422 11.46 -32.90 1.95
N THR A 423 10.56 -33.85 1.66
CA THR A 423 9.26 -33.56 1.04
C THR A 423 8.14 -33.46 2.07
N LEU A 424 7.60 -32.26 2.25
CA LEU A 424 6.28 -32.02 2.85
C LEU A 424 5.21 -32.03 1.74
N HIS A 425 4.62 -33.20 1.47
CA HIS A 425 3.50 -33.29 0.52
C HIS A 425 2.20 -32.79 1.16
N TYR A 426 1.68 -31.67 0.66
CA TYR A 426 0.32 -31.20 0.97
C TYR A 426 -0.62 -31.46 -0.21
N SER A 427 -1.11 -32.70 -0.35
CA SER A 427 -2.13 -33.03 -1.35
C SER A 427 -3.52 -32.63 -0.85
N LYS A 428 -3.94 -31.37 -1.07
CA LYS A 428 -5.29 -30.93 -0.71
C LYS A 428 -6.31 -31.31 -1.79
N SER A 429 -6.62 -32.60 -1.88
CA SER A 429 -7.70 -33.10 -2.74
C SER A 429 -9.08 -32.79 -2.14
N LYS A 430 -9.49 -31.52 -2.17
CA LYS A 430 -10.87 -31.02 -2.33
C LYS A 430 -10.91 -29.49 -2.24
N GLN A 431 -11.37 -28.88 -3.34
CA GLN A 431 -11.96 -27.55 -3.49
C GLN A 431 -11.76 -26.59 -2.30
N PHE A 432 -10.72 -25.77 -2.38
CA PHE A 432 -10.78 -24.44 -1.82
C PHE A 432 -11.45 -23.52 -2.85
N GLN A 433 -12.46 -22.79 -2.41
CA GLN A 433 -12.87 -21.56 -3.05
C GLN A 433 -12.35 -20.37 -2.25
N ASP A 434 -12.19 -19.26 -2.95
CA ASP A 434 -12.17 -17.90 -2.44
C ASP A 434 -11.17 -17.62 -1.30
N CYS A 435 -9.89 -17.78 -1.62
CA CYS A 435 -8.87 -16.80 -1.22
C CYS A 435 -8.23 -16.27 -2.51
N ALA A 436 -8.94 -15.37 -3.17
CA ALA A 436 -8.44 -14.59 -4.29
C ALA A 436 -8.59 -13.11 -3.94
N VAL A 437 -7.47 -12.43 -3.67
CA VAL A 437 -7.39 -10.99 -3.88
C VAL A 437 -7.00 -10.79 -5.34
N LEU A 438 -7.98 -10.98 -6.21
CA LEU A 438 -7.92 -10.53 -7.60
C LEU A 438 -8.12 -9.01 -7.59
N TYR A 439 -7.10 -8.25 -7.96
CA TYR A 439 -7.26 -6.83 -8.25
C TYR A 439 -8.06 -6.67 -9.55
N ARG A 440 -9.38 -6.51 -9.42
CA ARG A 440 -10.28 -6.15 -10.52
C ARG A 440 -10.50 -4.64 -10.53
N ARG A 441 -9.85 -3.92 -11.44
CA ARG A 441 -10.17 -2.53 -11.75
C ARG A 441 -11.10 -2.49 -12.95
N GLU A 442 -12.34 -2.06 -12.76
CA GLU A 442 -13.28 -1.76 -13.84
C GLU A 442 -13.59 -0.27 -13.83
N ASN A 443 -13.31 0.43 -14.94
CA ASN A 443 -14.33 1.06 -15.78
C ASN A 443 -13.73 1.74 -17.04
N VAL A 444 -13.94 1.07 -18.19
CA VAL A 444 -14.28 1.54 -19.57
C VAL A 444 -14.22 3.08 -19.84
N HIS A 445 -13.72 3.60 -20.97
CA HIS A 445 -13.81 3.09 -22.35
C HIS A 445 -12.63 3.45 -23.29
N CYS A 446 -12.22 2.49 -24.13
CA CYS A 446 -11.77 2.68 -25.51
C CYS A 446 -12.47 1.64 -26.41
N PHE A 447 -12.70 1.93 -27.70
CA PHE A 447 -13.35 0.99 -28.63
C PHE A 447 -12.33 -0.02 -29.19
N GLY A 448 -12.37 -1.27 -28.71
CA GLY A 448 -11.50 -2.35 -29.17
C GLY A 448 -11.47 -3.51 -28.16
N LEU A 449 -11.20 -4.72 -28.63
CA LEU A 449 -11.22 -6.01 -27.90
C LEU A 449 -10.77 -5.96 -26.43
N ILE A 450 -11.53 -6.63 -25.54
CA ILE A 450 -11.23 -6.73 -24.10
C ILE A 450 -10.30 -7.91 -23.85
N ASN A 451 -9.01 -7.63 -23.71
CA ASN A 451 -8.04 -8.61 -23.22
C ASN A 451 -7.95 -8.52 -21.69
N LYS A 452 -8.02 -9.67 -21.01
CA LYS A 452 -7.91 -9.75 -19.54
C LYS A 452 -6.47 -10.03 -19.16
N ILE A 453 -5.91 -9.18 -18.31
CA ILE A 453 -4.57 -9.37 -17.73
C ILE A 453 -4.72 -9.71 -16.25
N ILE A 454 -4.04 -10.75 -15.80
CA ILE A 454 -3.89 -11.12 -14.39
C ILE A 454 -2.41 -10.97 -14.04
N LEU A 455 -2.14 -10.08 -13.09
CA LEU A 455 -0.83 -9.81 -12.53
C LEU A 455 -0.79 -10.30 -11.08
N ILE A 456 0.27 -11.03 -10.71
CA ILE A 456 0.63 -11.25 -9.31
C ILE A 456 2.10 -10.85 -9.14
N THR A 457 2.30 -9.64 -8.59
CA THR A 457 3.54 -9.20 -7.95
C THR A 457 3.36 -9.26 -6.44
N THR A 458 4.47 -9.43 -5.71
CA THR A 458 4.44 -9.61 -4.24
C THR A 458 5.27 -8.57 -3.50
N SER A 459 5.01 -7.28 -3.76
CA SER A 459 5.47 -6.21 -2.86
C SER A 459 4.69 -6.28 -1.54
N ASN A 460 5.44 -6.19 -0.43
CA ASN A 460 5.06 -6.11 0.99
C ASN A 460 3.77 -6.85 1.45
N ASN A 461 3.98 -7.91 2.26
CA ASN A 461 2.96 -8.68 3.00
C ASN A 461 1.84 -9.40 2.21
N VAL A 462 1.69 -9.21 0.89
CA VAL A 462 0.65 -9.85 0.06
C VAL A 462 0.74 -11.39 0.06
N LEU A 463 1.96 -11.94 0.15
CA LEU A 463 2.22 -13.38 0.05
C LEU A 463 1.48 -14.23 1.10
N LEU A 464 1.34 -13.72 2.32
CA LEU A 464 0.59 -14.35 3.43
C LEU A 464 -0.89 -14.59 3.10
N GLN A 465 -1.47 -13.86 2.14
CA GLN A 465 -2.87 -14.04 1.72
C GLN A 465 -3.04 -15.05 0.57
N ILE A 466 -1.99 -15.29 -0.23
CA ILE A 466 -2.08 -16.13 -1.44
C ILE A 466 -1.66 -17.58 -1.16
N TYR A 467 -0.59 -17.80 -0.36
CA TYR A 467 -0.20 -19.12 0.12
C TYR A 467 0.34 -19.08 1.56
N PRO A 468 0.13 -20.13 2.39
CA PRO A 468 0.74 -20.23 3.70
C PRO A 468 2.22 -20.63 3.57
N LEU A 469 3.06 -19.66 3.21
CA LEU A 469 4.52 -19.73 3.28
C LEU A 469 5.02 -18.96 4.50
N HIS A 470 6.23 -19.30 4.95
CA HIS A 470 6.91 -18.56 6.01
C HIS A 470 7.43 -17.25 5.40
N ASN A 471 6.99 -16.09 5.92
CA ASN A 471 7.32 -14.78 5.33
C ASN A 471 8.46 -14.11 6.11
N ASN A 472 9.69 -14.55 5.87
CA ASN A 472 10.91 -13.95 6.41
C ASN A 472 11.97 -13.96 5.29
N ARG A 473 12.71 -12.86 5.08
CA ARG A 473 13.74 -12.80 4.02
C ARG A 473 14.90 -13.81 4.26
N LYS A 474 15.02 -14.34 5.48
CA LYS A 474 15.93 -15.43 5.87
C LYS A 474 15.50 -16.84 5.43
N ASP A 475 14.23 -17.00 5.07
CA ASP A 475 13.66 -18.31 4.69
C ASP A 475 13.76 -18.47 3.16
N GLU A 476 14.91 -18.98 2.71
CA GLU A 476 15.18 -19.32 1.31
C GLU A 476 14.37 -20.55 0.84
N ILE A 477 13.59 -20.41 -0.24
CA ILE A 477 12.67 -21.46 -0.72
C ILE A 477 12.92 -21.78 -2.19
N LEU A 478 13.10 -23.08 -2.49
CA LEU A 478 13.13 -23.61 -3.86
C LEU A 478 11.71 -23.87 -4.35
N LEU A 479 11.29 -23.16 -5.39
CA LEU A 479 9.94 -23.25 -5.95
C LEU A 479 9.92 -24.00 -7.28
N ASN A 480 8.77 -24.62 -7.57
CA ASN A 480 8.48 -25.32 -8.81
C ASN A 480 7.03 -25.01 -9.18
N PHE A 481 6.83 -24.25 -10.25
CA PHE A 481 5.51 -23.77 -10.65
C PHE A 481 4.82 -24.81 -11.53
N ASN A 482 3.61 -25.20 -11.12
CA ASN A 482 2.65 -25.86 -12.00
C ASN A 482 1.37 -25.03 -11.91
N THR A 483 1.02 -24.28 -12.95
CA THR A 483 -0.30 -23.64 -13.03
C THR A 483 -1.36 -24.75 -13.18
N GLN A 484 -2.58 -24.52 -12.68
CA GLN A 484 -3.68 -25.48 -12.83
C GLN A 484 -4.89 -24.81 -13.45
N LYS A 485 -5.15 -25.18 -14.71
CA LYS A 485 -6.35 -24.89 -15.51
C LYS A 485 -6.61 -23.39 -15.77
N ILE A 486 -6.24 -22.96 -16.97
CA ILE A 486 -6.73 -21.74 -17.60
C ILE A 486 -7.37 -22.13 -18.94
N LEU A 487 -8.56 -21.59 -19.21
CA LEU A 487 -9.28 -21.77 -20.48
C LEU A 487 -8.51 -21.04 -21.59
N CYS A 488 -8.19 -21.77 -22.66
CA CYS A 488 -7.21 -21.35 -23.64
C CYS A 488 -7.74 -20.36 -24.69
N ASP A 489 -7.19 -19.14 -24.69
CA ASP A 489 -6.99 -18.27 -25.87
C ASP A 489 -5.79 -17.30 -25.64
N HIS A 490 -5.02 -17.45 -24.55
CA HIS A 490 -4.06 -16.44 -24.05
C HIS A 490 -2.66 -17.04 -23.76
N VAL A 491 -1.64 -16.18 -23.60
CA VAL A 491 -0.25 -16.56 -23.35
C VAL A 491 0.12 -16.36 -21.87
N GLU A 492 0.96 -17.23 -21.30
CA GLU A 492 1.45 -17.19 -19.90
C GLU A 492 2.97 -16.97 -19.85
N PHE A 493 3.46 -16.17 -18.88
CA PHE A 493 4.89 -15.97 -18.63
C PHE A 493 5.19 -16.05 -17.11
N GLY A 494 6.29 -16.73 -16.76
CA GLY A 494 6.75 -16.97 -15.39
C GLY A 494 8.27 -16.76 -15.26
N THR A 495 8.88 -17.05 -14.11
CA THR A 495 10.28 -16.66 -13.83
C THR A 495 11.36 -17.36 -14.68
N ILE A 496 11.06 -18.46 -15.39
CA ILE A 496 12.02 -19.20 -16.25
C ILE A 496 11.30 -19.76 -17.48
N ASP A 497 12.05 -20.20 -18.50
CA ASP A 497 11.54 -20.74 -19.76
C ASP A 497 10.84 -22.13 -19.65
N PHE A 498 10.31 -22.57 -20.80
CA PHE A 498 9.44 -23.72 -21.00
C PHE A 498 10.21 -24.99 -21.34
N ASP A 499 9.73 -26.15 -20.86
CA ASP A 499 10.22 -27.46 -21.31
C ASP A 499 9.08 -28.43 -21.70
N HIS A 500 9.04 -28.78 -23.00
CA HIS A 500 8.16 -29.76 -23.67
C HIS A 500 6.62 -29.56 -23.65
N HIS A 501 6.04 -29.21 -24.81
CA HIS A 501 4.58 -29.28 -25.03
C HIS A 501 4.03 -30.72 -24.96
N ILE A 502 3.10 -30.98 -24.04
CA ILE A 502 2.30 -32.21 -24.03
C ILE A 502 0.89 -31.89 -24.57
N HIS A 503 0.69 -32.06 -25.88
CA HIS A 503 -0.65 -31.91 -26.47
C HIS A 503 -1.60 -33.02 -25.98
N ILE A 504 -2.51 -32.66 -25.08
CA ILE A 504 -3.75 -33.40 -24.81
C ILE A 504 -4.90 -32.50 -25.23
N ASN A 505 -5.74 -32.99 -26.12
CA ASN A 505 -6.72 -32.18 -26.82
C ASN A 505 -8.02 -32.05 -26.00
N LEU A 506 -8.29 -30.86 -25.44
CA LEU A 506 -9.59 -30.22 -25.17
C LEU A 506 -9.40 -29.00 -24.21
N ASP A 507 -9.38 -27.80 -24.79
CA ASP A 507 -9.61 -26.43 -24.25
C ASP A 507 -8.87 -25.90 -23.00
N ASP A 508 -8.15 -26.72 -22.22
CA ASP A 508 -7.29 -26.27 -21.10
C ASP A 508 -5.79 -26.35 -21.47
N VAL A 509 -5.04 -25.26 -21.32
CA VAL A 509 -3.57 -25.28 -21.33
C VAL A 509 -3.04 -25.35 -19.89
N ILE A 510 -1.89 -26.01 -19.71
CA ILE A 510 -1.16 -26.10 -18.45
C ILE A 510 0.31 -25.82 -18.76
N GLU A 511 0.77 -24.62 -18.42
CA GLU A 511 2.17 -24.26 -18.55
C GLU A 511 3.00 -24.71 -17.35
N LYS A 512 4.27 -25.00 -17.62
CA LYS A 512 5.26 -25.41 -16.63
C LYS A 512 6.54 -24.64 -16.88
N PHE A 513 6.94 -23.90 -15.85
CA PHE A 513 8.19 -23.18 -15.83
C PHE A 513 9.27 -24.06 -15.20
N ASP A 514 10.50 -23.85 -15.65
CA ASP A 514 11.67 -24.47 -15.06
C ASP A 514 11.83 -24.16 -13.55
N ARG A 515 12.71 -24.91 -12.88
CA ARG A 515 12.94 -24.79 -11.44
C ARG A 515 13.82 -23.57 -11.12
N THR A 516 13.36 -22.70 -10.22
CA THR A 516 14.09 -21.48 -9.85
C THR A 516 15.44 -21.78 -9.20
N PRO A 517 16.40 -20.85 -9.30
CA PRO A 517 17.42 -20.69 -8.27
C PRO A 517 16.80 -20.58 -6.87
N ILE A 518 17.64 -20.66 -5.85
CA ILE A 518 17.23 -20.25 -4.50
C ILE A 518 16.99 -18.74 -4.51
N MET A 519 15.85 -18.28 -4.02
CA MET A 519 15.50 -16.87 -4.00
C MET A 519 14.55 -16.51 -2.84
N SER A 520 14.54 -15.23 -2.47
CA SER A 520 13.63 -14.66 -1.49
C SER A 520 12.18 -14.67 -1.99
N THR A 521 11.21 -14.87 -1.09
CA THR A 521 9.80 -15.04 -1.46
C THR A 521 9.19 -13.86 -2.20
N TYR A 522 9.60 -12.63 -1.88
CA TYR A 522 9.07 -11.40 -2.46
C TYR A 522 9.34 -11.24 -3.97
N LEU A 523 10.28 -12.01 -4.53
CA LEU A 523 10.71 -12.03 -5.93
C LEU A 523 9.87 -12.97 -6.81
N VAL A 524 8.81 -13.58 -6.28
CA VAL A 524 7.94 -14.51 -7.01
C VAL A 524 6.93 -13.73 -7.86
N ALA A 525 7.05 -13.83 -9.18
CA ALA A 525 6.11 -13.22 -10.13
C ALA A 525 5.63 -14.18 -11.23
N TYR A 526 4.43 -13.90 -11.73
CA TYR A 526 3.91 -14.46 -12.98
C TYR A 526 2.85 -13.52 -13.57
N VAL A 527 2.74 -13.52 -14.89
CA VAL A 527 1.77 -12.70 -15.64
C VAL A 527 1.01 -13.56 -16.64
N VAL A 528 -0.30 -13.38 -16.70
CA VAL A 528 -1.18 -13.99 -17.70
C VAL A 528 -1.89 -12.88 -18.45
N GLY A 529 -1.75 -12.83 -19.77
CA GLY A 529 -2.37 -11.80 -20.60
C GLY A 529 -1.83 -11.79 -22.03
N GLU A 530 -2.51 -11.07 -22.91
CA GLU A 530 -2.05 -10.86 -24.28
C GLU A 530 -1.12 -9.64 -24.35
N TYR A 531 0.09 -9.89 -24.82
CA TYR A 531 1.19 -8.93 -24.94
C TYR A 531 1.90 -9.15 -26.27
N ASP A 532 2.32 -8.07 -26.92
CA ASP A 532 3.37 -8.11 -27.91
C ASP A 532 4.74 -8.15 -27.21
N TYR A 533 5.80 -8.53 -27.91
CA TYR A 533 7.16 -8.36 -27.41
C TYR A 533 8.17 -8.09 -28.51
N VAL A 534 9.27 -7.44 -28.13
CA VAL A 534 10.54 -7.41 -28.87
C VAL A 534 11.56 -8.27 -28.13
N GLU A 535 12.48 -8.91 -28.86
CA GLU A 535 13.45 -9.87 -28.29
C GLU A 535 14.85 -9.69 -28.87
N THR A 536 15.86 -10.04 -28.08
CA THR A 536 17.26 -10.20 -28.51
C THR A 536 17.96 -11.24 -27.62
N GLU A 537 19.20 -11.60 -27.97
CA GLU A 537 20.07 -12.47 -27.16
C GLU A 537 21.32 -11.69 -26.76
N ASP A 538 21.73 -11.78 -25.48
CA ASP A 538 22.96 -11.15 -25.00
C ASP A 538 24.22 -11.92 -25.43
N SER A 539 25.41 -11.35 -25.18
CA SER A 539 26.69 -12.00 -25.54
C SER A 539 27.01 -13.29 -24.76
N ASN A 540 26.21 -13.63 -23.73
CA ASN A 540 26.33 -14.85 -22.93
C ASN A 540 25.28 -15.91 -23.30
N GLY A 541 24.35 -15.62 -24.22
CA GLY A 541 23.25 -16.52 -24.61
C GLY A 541 21.98 -16.38 -23.76
N VAL A 542 21.79 -15.24 -23.07
CA VAL A 542 20.57 -14.94 -22.32
C VAL A 542 19.54 -14.31 -23.24
N SER A 543 18.33 -14.87 -23.31
CA SER A 543 17.22 -14.26 -24.04
C SER A 543 16.67 -13.06 -23.27
N ILE A 544 16.66 -11.89 -23.88
CA ILE A 544 16.11 -10.66 -23.29
C ILE A 544 14.86 -10.29 -24.08
N ARG A 545 13.73 -10.12 -23.37
CA ARG A 545 12.43 -9.80 -23.99
C ARG A 545 11.79 -8.61 -23.29
N VAL A 546 11.24 -7.67 -24.07
CA VAL A 546 10.45 -6.55 -23.57
C VAL A 546 9.01 -6.74 -24.04
N TYR A 547 8.12 -7.04 -23.09
CA TYR A 547 6.69 -7.25 -23.30
C TYR A 547 5.92 -5.94 -23.18
N THR A 548 5.11 -5.66 -24.20
CA THR A 548 4.35 -4.42 -24.34
C THR A 548 2.85 -4.72 -24.49
N PRO A 549 1.94 -3.82 -24.06
CA PRO A 549 0.54 -3.91 -24.46
C PRO A 549 0.41 -4.08 -25.99
N VAL A 550 -0.57 -4.88 -26.42
CA VAL A 550 -0.79 -5.18 -27.85
C VAL A 550 -0.92 -3.89 -28.67
N GLY A 551 -0.19 -3.82 -29.79
CA GLY A 551 -0.10 -2.65 -30.65
C GLY A 551 1.03 -1.67 -30.29
N LYS A 552 1.72 -1.84 -29.15
CA LYS A 552 2.83 -0.97 -28.71
C LYS A 552 4.23 -1.59 -28.87
N LYS A 553 4.35 -2.69 -29.63
CA LYS A 553 5.59 -3.48 -29.78
C LYS A 553 6.85 -2.63 -29.98
N GLU A 554 6.80 -1.69 -30.92
CA GLU A 554 7.97 -0.87 -31.28
C GLU A 554 8.44 0.07 -30.16
N HIS A 555 7.59 0.34 -29.16
CA HIS A 555 7.93 1.24 -28.04
C HIS A 555 8.86 0.56 -27.02
N GLY A 556 8.97 -0.78 -27.07
CA GLY A 556 9.90 -1.55 -26.24
C GLY A 556 11.33 -1.62 -26.80
N ASN A 557 11.57 -1.17 -28.03
CA ASN A 557 12.88 -1.31 -28.71
C ASN A 557 14.03 -0.61 -27.94
N PHE A 558 13.77 0.56 -27.36
CA PHE A 558 14.80 1.32 -26.63
C PHE A 558 15.21 0.61 -25.33
N ALA A 559 14.24 0.15 -24.53
CA ALA A 559 14.52 -0.65 -23.33
C ALA A 559 15.23 -1.98 -23.65
N LEU A 560 14.93 -2.60 -24.80
CA LEU A 560 15.61 -3.81 -25.27
C LEU A 560 17.09 -3.53 -25.60
N ASP A 561 17.38 -2.44 -26.31
CA ASP A 561 18.75 -1.99 -26.62
C ASP A 561 19.55 -1.73 -25.33
N ILE A 562 18.99 -0.98 -24.37
CA ILE A 562 19.60 -0.73 -23.05
C ILE A 562 19.90 -2.05 -22.34
N ALA A 563 18.90 -2.91 -22.18
CA ALA A 563 19.05 -4.17 -21.45
C ALA A 563 20.10 -5.10 -22.07
N SER A 564 20.19 -5.13 -23.41
CA SER A 564 21.18 -5.91 -24.16
C SER A 564 22.63 -5.47 -23.91
N LYS A 565 22.84 -4.21 -23.51
CA LYS A 565 24.15 -3.64 -23.15
C LYS A 565 24.45 -3.78 -21.66
N ILE A 566 23.45 -3.52 -20.82
CA ILE A 566 23.60 -3.44 -19.37
C ILE A 566 23.73 -4.82 -18.72
N LEU A 567 22.91 -5.81 -19.09
CA LEU A 567 22.98 -7.15 -18.51
C LEU A 567 24.37 -7.82 -18.64
N PRO A 568 25.02 -7.86 -19.83
CA PRO A 568 26.38 -8.38 -19.94
C PRO A 568 27.42 -7.46 -19.27
N PHE A 569 27.20 -6.14 -19.22
CA PHE A 569 28.10 -5.24 -18.49
C PHE A 569 28.13 -5.53 -16.99
N TYR A 570 26.98 -5.73 -16.33
CA TYR A 570 26.96 -6.10 -14.92
C TYR A 570 27.61 -7.47 -14.69
N ALA A 571 27.38 -8.44 -15.58
CA ALA A 571 28.05 -9.74 -15.50
C ALA A 571 29.60 -9.63 -15.58
N GLU A 572 30.13 -8.72 -16.41
CA GLU A 572 31.55 -8.39 -16.50
C GLU A 572 32.05 -7.60 -15.28
N TYR A 573 31.33 -6.54 -14.89
CA TYR A 573 31.73 -5.60 -13.85
C TYR A 573 31.85 -6.27 -12.48
N PHE A 574 30.86 -7.10 -12.13
CA PHE A 574 30.85 -7.93 -10.91
C PHE A 574 31.66 -9.22 -11.04
N ASN A 575 32.03 -9.61 -12.27
CA ASN A 575 32.66 -10.90 -12.60
C ASN A 575 31.85 -12.10 -12.04
N ILE A 576 30.52 -12.02 -12.18
CA ILE A 576 29.54 -13.03 -11.76
C ILE A 576 28.47 -13.11 -12.85
N LYS A 577 28.26 -14.29 -13.45
CA LYS A 577 27.28 -14.46 -14.53
C LYS A 577 25.84 -14.33 -14.04
N TYR A 578 24.97 -13.80 -14.89
CA TYR A 578 23.52 -13.91 -14.71
C TYR A 578 23.11 -15.41 -14.73
N PRO A 579 22.33 -15.90 -13.76
CA PRO A 579 22.14 -17.35 -13.57
C PRO A 579 20.90 -17.96 -14.24
N ILE A 580 20.04 -17.15 -14.89
CA ILE A 580 18.82 -17.61 -15.58
C ILE A 580 19.02 -17.50 -17.09
N ALA A 581 18.42 -18.40 -17.87
CA ALA A 581 18.54 -18.42 -19.34
C ALA A 581 17.86 -17.24 -20.04
N LYS A 582 17.02 -16.48 -19.34
CA LYS A 582 16.23 -15.37 -19.87
C LYS A 582 16.02 -14.25 -18.85
N ALA A 583 15.85 -13.03 -19.33
CA ALA A 583 15.53 -11.84 -18.56
C ALA A 583 14.36 -11.10 -19.24
N ASP A 584 13.13 -11.36 -18.77
CA ASP A 584 11.93 -10.71 -19.28
C ASP A 584 11.64 -9.41 -18.54
N GLN A 585 11.21 -8.39 -19.27
CA GLN A 585 10.76 -7.09 -18.78
C GLN A 585 9.34 -6.86 -19.30
N ILE A 586 8.40 -6.40 -18.47
CA ILE A 586 7.00 -6.23 -18.89
C ILE A 586 6.36 -4.91 -18.44
N ALA A 587 5.80 -4.16 -19.40
CA ALA A 587 5.10 -2.90 -19.16
C ALA A 587 3.64 -3.15 -18.73
N ILE A 588 3.27 -2.65 -17.55
CA ILE A 588 1.97 -2.90 -16.92
C ILE A 588 1.15 -1.60 -16.89
N PRO A 589 -0.05 -1.56 -17.52
CA PRO A 589 -0.85 -0.33 -17.65
C PRO A 589 -1.30 0.35 -16.35
N ASN A 590 -1.26 -0.36 -15.22
CA ASN A 590 -1.68 0.10 -13.92
C ASN A 590 -0.79 -0.51 -12.83
N PHE A 591 0.38 0.09 -12.62
CA PHE A 591 1.40 -0.34 -11.67
C PHE A 591 1.71 0.80 -10.69
N PRO A 592 1.80 0.53 -9.36
CA PRO A 592 1.90 1.59 -8.36
C PRO A 592 3.33 2.10 -8.08
N SER A 593 4.35 1.37 -8.54
CA SER A 593 5.77 1.75 -8.54
C SER A 593 6.28 1.94 -9.98
N GLU A 594 7.53 2.34 -10.14
CA GLU A 594 8.17 2.47 -11.46
C GLU A 594 8.58 1.10 -12.01
N GLY A 595 9.27 0.31 -11.19
CA GLY A 595 9.68 -1.07 -11.45
C GLY A 595 9.49 -2.00 -10.22
N MET A 596 9.98 -3.23 -10.33
CA MET A 596 10.04 -4.29 -9.31
C MET A 596 10.83 -5.49 -9.87
N GLU A 597 11.83 -5.98 -9.14
CA GLU A 597 13.00 -6.66 -9.70
C GLU A 597 12.84 -8.17 -9.97
N ASN A 598 11.58 -8.67 -9.99
CA ASN A 598 11.26 -10.09 -9.81
C ASN A 598 12.11 -10.99 -10.73
N TRP A 599 12.74 -12.01 -10.17
CA TRP A 599 13.90 -12.63 -10.81
C TRP A 599 13.55 -13.33 -12.13
N GLY A 600 14.04 -12.76 -13.24
CA GLY A 600 13.75 -13.23 -14.60
C GLY A 600 12.43 -12.74 -15.21
N LEU A 601 11.60 -11.99 -14.47
CA LEU A 601 10.35 -11.36 -14.95
C LEU A 601 10.13 -10.01 -14.24
N ILE A 602 10.90 -9.02 -14.67
CA ILE A 602 10.91 -7.66 -14.12
C ILE A 602 9.66 -6.92 -14.59
N THR A 603 8.95 -6.26 -13.66
CA THR A 603 7.66 -5.62 -13.96
C THR A 603 7.72 -4.10 -13.81
N TYR A 604 7.29 -3.36 -14.83
CA TYR A 604 7.39 -1.90 -14.90
C TYR A 604 6.03 -1.23 -15.09
N SER A 605 5.94 0.05 -14.77
CA SER A 605 4.89 0.94 -15.32
C SER A 605 5.13 1.20 -16.82
N GLU A 606 4.08 1.54 -17.60
CA GLU A 606 4.26 1.89 -19.03
C GLU A 606 5.27 3.03 -19.23
N THR A 607 5.29 4.04 -18.35
CA THR A 607 6.19 5.20 -18.43
C THR A 607 7.65 4.91 -18.07
N ALA A 608 7.93 3.77 -17.42
CA ALA A 608 9.27 3.36 -17.01
C ALA A 608 9.95 2.37 -17.98
N LEU A 609 9.25 1.95 -19.05
CA LEU A 609 9.76 0.94 -20.00
C LEU A 609 9.50 1.28 -21.48
N LEU A 610 8.47 2.07 -21.80
CA LEU A 610 8.04 2.31 -23.18
C LEU A 610 8.40 3.73 -23.64
N ILE A 611 9.06 3.84 -24.80
CA ILE A 611 9.42 5.10 -25.45
C ILE A 611 8.70 5.20 -26.80
N ASP A 612 8.05 6.34 -27.05
CA ASP A 612 7.47 6.67 -28.35
C ASP A 612 8.35 7.71 -29.06
N PRO A 613 8.96 7.39 -30.23
CA PRO A 613 9.84 8.29 -30.96
C PRO A 613 9.23 9.64 -31.39
N GLN A 614 7.89 9.78 -31.37
CA GLN A 614 7.18 11.00 -31.75
C GLN A 614 6.69 11.82 -30.54
N TYR A 615 6.50 11.18 -29.38
CA TYR A 615 5.82 11.80 -28.23
C TYR A 615 6.66 11.89 -26.95
N SER A 616 7.68 11.04 -26.79
CA SER A 616 8.55 11.00 -25.61
C SER A 616 9.71 12.01 -25.71
N SER A 617 10.05 12.66 -24.59
CA SER A 617 11.16 13.62 -24.51
C SER A 617 12.51 12.93 -24.24
N ILE A 618 13.61 13.67 -24.37
CA ILE A 618 14.95 13.18 -23.99
C ILE A 618 15.00 12.78 -22.51
N ASP A 619 14.37 13.58 -21.64
CA ASP A 619 14.17 13.29 -20.22
C ASP A 619 13.52 11.90 -20.01
N SER A 620 12.48 11.56 -20.78
CA SER A 620 11.85 10.23 -20.73
C SER A 620 12.80 9.10 -21.14
N HIS A 621 13.66 9.31 -22.15
CA HIS A 621 14.67 8.32 -22.54
C HIS A 621 15.70 8.10 -21.42
N GLN A 622 16.11 9.18 -20.72
CA GLN A 622 17.03 9.08 -19.60
C GLN A 622 16.43 8.35 -18.40
N CYS A 623 15.16 8.65 -18.06
CA CYS A 623 14.42 7.92 -17.02
C CYS A 623 14.30 6.42 -17.35
N VAL A 624 13.88 6.05 -18.56
CA VAL A 624 13.79 4.63 -18.97
C VAL A 624 15.17 3.95 -18.94
N ALA A 625 16.25 4.63 -19.36
CA ALA A 625 17.60 4.10 -19.27
C ALA A 625 18.03 3.81 -17.83
N ILE A 626 17.73 4.72 -16.90
CA ILE A 626 18.04 4.58 -15.48
C ILE A 626 17.19 3.49 -14.82
N THR A 627 15.85 3.49 -14.98
CA THR A 627 15.01 2.46 -14.36
C THR A 627 15.30 1.06 -14.92
N VAL A 628 15.58 0.90 -16.21
CA VAL A 628 16.02 -0.40 -16.76
C VAL A 628 17.38 -0.82 -16.17
N ALA A 629 18.31 0.12 -15.97
CA ALA A 629 19.59 -0.16 -15.34
C ALA A 629 19.46 -0.56 -13.86
N HIS A 630 18.55 0.08 -13.11
CA HIS A 630 18.22 -0.20 -11.70
C HIS A 630 17.79 -1.65 -11.52
N GLU A 631 16.72 -2.05 -12.19
CA GLU A 631 16.08 -3.35 -12.05
C GLU A 631 16.96 -4.52 -12.55
N LEU A 632 17.80 -4.26 -13.55
CA LEU A 632 18.81 -5.23 -14.01
C LEU A 632 19.97 -5.39 -13.02
N SER A 633 20.28 -4.37 -12.22
CA SER A 633 21.35 -4.45 -11.20
C SER A 633 20.92 -5.30 -10.00
N HIS A 634 19.63 -5.24 -9.63
CA HIS A 634 19.04 -6.05 -8.57
C HIS A 634 19.16 -7.56 -8.80
N GLN A 635 19.33 -7.98 -10.05
CA GLN A 635 19.62 -9.37 -10.40
C GLN A 635 20.91 -9.90 -9.72
N TRP A 636 21.80 -9.00 -9.28
CA TRP A 636 22.90 -9.27 -8.35
C TRP A 636 22.61 -8.76 -6.93
N PHE A 637 22.21 -7.50 -6.77
CA PHE A 637 21.99 -6.83 -5.47
C PHE A 637 20.52 -6.84 -5.05
N GLY A 638 20.10 -7.93 -4.41
CA GLY A 638 18.73 -8.18 -3.97
C GLY A 638 18.29 -9.60 -4.32
N ASN A 639 18.54 -10.03 -5.55
CA ASN A 639 18.15 -11.35 -6.04
C ASN A 639 19.21 -12.41 -5.72
N LEU A 640 20.43 -12.25 -6.25
CA LEU A 640 21.53 -13.20 -6.01
C LEU A 640 22.04 -13.12 -4.57
N VAL A 641 22.12 -11.91 -4.03
CA VAL A 641 22.46 -11.64 -2.63
C VAL A 641 21.38 -10.73 -2.05
N THR A 642 20.52 -11.26 -1.18
CA THR A 642 19.49 -10.47 -0.48
C THR A 642 20.02 -10.01 0.87
N MET A 643 19.57 -8.86 1.38
CA MET A 643 19.83 -8.54 2.79
C MET A 643 19.13 -9.51 3.77
N ASP A 644 19.69 -9.66 4.98
CA ASP A 644 19.22 -10.57 6.03
C ASP A 644 17.97 -10.06 6.77
N TRP A 645 17.86 -8.74 6.92
CA TRP A 645 16.67 -8.09 7.43
C TRP A 645 16.49 -6.69 6.83
N TRP A 646 15.29 -6.13 6.98
CA TRP A 646 14.90 -4.83 6.41
C TRP A 646 15.72 -3.63 6.92
N THR A 647 16.42 -3.79 8.05
CA THR A 647 17.44 -2.85 8.52
C THR A 647 18.53 -2.57 7.49
N ASP A 648 18.87 -3.57 6.69
CA ASP A 648 19.91 -3.52 5.66
C ASP A 648 19.33 -3.29 4.24
N LEU A 649 18.10 -2.78 4.10
CA LEU A 649 17.42 -2.58 2.81
C LEU A 649 18.27 -1.83 1.78
N TRP A 650 19.07 -0.87 2.23
CA TRP A 650 19.97 -0.08 1.40
C TRP A 650 21.02 -0.92 0.64
N LEU A 651 21.33 -2.15 1.08
CA LEU A 651 22.20 -3.09 0.35
C LEU A 651 21.61 -3.56 -0.98
N ASN A 652 20.28 -3.51 -1.11
CA ASN A 652 19.58 -3.66 -2.38
C ASN A 652 19.50 -2.29 -3.08
N GLU A 653 18.70 -1.39 -2.51
CA GLU A 653 18.20 -0.17 -3.16
C GLU A 653 19.31 0.86 -3.42
N GLY A 654 20.16 1.11 -2.43
CA GLY A 654 21.26 2.07 -2.55
C GLY A 654 22.33 1.62 -3.54
N PHE A 655 22.55 0.30 -3.67
CA PHE A 655 23.44 -0.27 -4.68
C PHE A 655 22.88 -0.13 -6.09
N ALA A 656 21.60 -0.43 -6.27
CA ALA A 656 20.93 -0.27 -7.55
C ALA A 656 20.94 1.19 -8.00
N SER A 657 20.53 2.12 -7.12
CA SER A 657 20.59 3.56 -7.33
C SER A 657 21.98 4.16 -7.52
N TRP A 658 23.06 3.42 -7.22
CA TRP A 658 24.42 3.87 -7.52
C TRP A 658 24.89 3.38 -8.90
N ILE A 659 24.71 2.08 -9.18
CA ILE A 659 25.29 1.47 -10.37
C ILE A 659 24.47 1.71 -11.65
N GLU A 660 23.20 2.11 -11.54
CA GLU A 660 22.41 2.60 -12.67
C GLU A 660 23.10 3.77 -13.39
N TYR A 661 23.61 4.75 -12.64
CA TYR A 661 24.33 5.91 -13.18
C TYR A 661 25.64 5.48 -13.85
N LEU A 662 26.39 4.54 -13.23
CA LEU A 662 27.63 4.01 -13.80
C LEU A 662 27.39 3.25 -15.12
N ALA A 663 26.29 2.51 -15.23
CA ALA A 663 25.92 1.80 -16.45
C ALA A 663 25.45 2.75 -17.56
N VAL A 664 24.59 3.71 -17.23
CA VAL A 664 24.06 4.68 -18.19
C VAL A 664 25.17 5.60 -18.70
N ASP A 665 26.04 6.12 -17.83
CA ASP A 665 27.20 6.95 -18.21
C ASP A 665 28.14 6.24 -19.20
N LYS A 666 28.36 4.93 -19.01
CA LYS A 666 29.22 4.11 -19.88
C LYS A 666 28.65 3.95 -21.30
N PHE A 667 27.33 3.85 -21.45
CA PHE A 667 26.68 3.53 -22.72
C PHE A 667 26.03 4.73 -23.41
N TYR A 668 25.70 5.78 -22.67
CA TYR A 668 25.07 7.02 -23.12
C TYR A 668 25.74 8.24 -22.44
N PRO A 669 27.08 8.43 -22.58
CA PRO A 669 27.81 9.53 -21.95
C PRO A 669 27.29 10.92 -22.37
N GLU A 670 26.61 11.02 -23.50
CA GLU A 670 25.88 12.22 -23.96
C GLU A 670 24.72 12.64 -23.05
N PHE A 671 24.33 11.83 -22.05
CA PHE A 671 23.32 12.19 -21.05
C PHE A 671 23.90 12.96 -19.85
N ASP A 672 25.23 13.02 -19.66
CA ASP A 672 25.90 13.67 -18.50
C ASP A 672 25.24 13.28 -17.17
N ILE A 673 24.96 11.99 -17.01
CA ILE A 673 24.06 11.50 -15.97
C ILE A 673 24.64 11.70 -14.57
N TRP A 674 25.96 11.83 -14.42
CA TRP A 674 26.60 12.23 -13.15
C TRP A 674 26.35 13.68 -12.75
N SER A 675 26.17 14.61 -13.70
CA SER A 675 25.68 15.95 -13.37
C SER A 675 24.22 15.93 -12.91
N GLN A 676 23.43 14.98 -13.41
CA GLN A 676 22.04 14.77 -12.98
C GLN A 676 21.97 14.08 -11.61
N PHE A 677 22.83 13.09 -11.32
CA PHE A 677 23.01 12.51 -9.98
C PHE A 677 23.23 13.60 -8.93
N VAL A 678 24.07 14.59 -9.23
CA VAL A 678 24.34 15.68 -8.26
C VAL A 678 23.10 16.56 -8.02
N ALA A 679 22.28 16.78 -9.05
CA ALA A 679 21.04 17.56 -8.95
C ALA A 679 19.89 16.81 -8.27
N ASP A 680 19.64 15.57 -8.68
CA ASP A 680 18.40 14.84 -8.41
C ASP A 680 18.54 13.77 -7.31
N THR A 681 19.77 13.30 -7.06
CA THR A 681 20.09 12.33 -5.99
C THR A 681 20.78 13.01 -4.82
N TYR A 682 21.94 13.63 -5.07
CA TYR A 682 22.82 14.17 -4.04
C TYR A 682 22.22 15.39 -3.33
N ALA A 683 21.85 16.45 -4.07
CA ALA A 683 21.25 17.64 -3.48
C ALA A 683 19.90 17.31 -2.79
N LEU A 684 19.12 16.38 -3.36
CA LEU A 684 17.82 16.00 -2.83
C LEU A 684 17.92 15.27 -1.48
N PHE A 685 18.80 14.27 -1.31
CA PHE A 685 18.95 13.59 -0.01
C PHE A 685 19.41 14.57 1.08
N LEU A 686 20.26 15.55 0.74
CA LEU A 686 20.70 16.59 1.66
C LEU A 686 19.55 17.48 2.17
N VAL A 687 18.42 17.58 1.46
CA VAL A 687 17.23 18.29 1.95
C VAL A 687 16.52 17.46 3.03
N TYR A 688 16.26 16.18 2.76
CA TYR A 688 15.55 15.29 3.69
C TYR A 688 16.38 14.98 4.95
N ASP A 689 17.66 14.71 4.80
CA ASP A 689 18.53 14.28 5.90
C ASP A 689 18.97 15.43 6.82
N ALA A 690 18.74 16.69 6.40
CA ALA A 690 18.89 17.87 7.26
C ALA A 690 17.77 18.05 8.29
N LEU A 691 16.66 17.31 8.17
CA LEU A 691 15.50 17.43 9.04
C LEU A 691 15.70 16.65 10.35
N LYS A 692 15.15 17.16 11.46
CA LYS A 692 15.09 16.47 12.77
C LYS A 692 14.13 15.26 12.79
N SER A 693 13.68 14.83 11.62
CA SER A 693 12.76 13.71 11.37
C SER A 693 13.27 12.75 10.29
N SER A 694 14.55 12.87 9.92
CA SER A 694 15.30 11.84 9.21
C SER A 694 15.59 10.61 10.10
N HIS A 695 16.22 9.59 9.52
CA HIS A 695 16.74 8.40 10.19
C HIS A 695 18.12 8.00 9.65
N PRO A 696 18.87 7.11 10.34
CA PRO A 696 20.06 6.48 9.77
C PRO A 696 19.73 5.69 8.49
N ILE A 697 20.76 5.27 7.75
CA ILE A 697 20.56 4.34 6.62
C ILE A 697 20.18 2.95 7.15
N GLU A 698 20.86 2.51 8.22
CA GLU A 698 20.55 1.26 8.92
C GLU A 698 19.45 1.51 9.97
N VAL A 699 18.20 1.20 9.64
CA VAL A 699 17.03 1.44 10.52
C VAL A 699 16.61 0.14 11.23
N PRO A 700 16.63 0.06 12.58
CA PRO A 700 16.09 -1.11 13.27
C PRO A 700 14.58 -1.25 13.05
N ILE A 701 14.17 -2.23 12.23
CA ILE A 701 12.75 -2.55 11.96
C ILE A 701 12.30 -3.68 12.88
N GLU A 702 11.35 -3.41 13.78
CA GLU A 702 10.80 -4.43 14.68
C GLU A 702 9.58 -5.12 14.07
N HIS A 703 8.75 -4.42 13.28
CA HIS A 703 7.51 -4.97 12.74
C HIS A 703 7.33 -4.77 11.22
N PRO A 704 6.85 -5.78 10.46
CA PRO A 704 6.56 -5.72 9.02
C PRO A 704 5.68 -4.59 8.46
N ALA A 705 5.11 -3.73 9.30
CA ALA A 705 4.33 -2.58 8.89
C ALA A 705 5.16 -1.28 8.79
N GLU A 706 6.38 -1.29 9.34
CA GLU A 706 7.32 -0.17 9.32
C GLU A 706 8.16 -0.15 8.03
N MET A 707 8.11 -1.22 7.23
CA MET A 707 8.85 -1.35 5.95
C MET A 707 8.54 -0.19 5.00
N ASP A 708 7.27 0.16 4.83
CA ASP A 708 6.83 1.22 3.92
C ASP A 708 7.36 2.61 4.32
N GLU A 709 7.83 2.78 5.57
CA GLU A 709 8.40 4.04 6.07
C GLU A 709 9.90 4.22 5.77
N ILE A 710 10.60 3.14 5.35
CA ILE A 710 12.03 3.16 4.99
C ILE A 710 12.28 2.96 3.49
N PHE A 711 11.24 2.75 2.67
CA PHE A 711 11.33 2.87 1.21
C PHE A 711 11.36 4.36 0.80
N ASP A 712 12.25 5.15 1.40
CA ASP A 712 12.30 6.60 1.32
C ASP A 712 13.63 7.13 0.73
N GLU A 713 13.74 8.44 0.61
CA GLU A 713 14.89 9.14 0.02
C GLU A 713 16.23 8.83 0.74
N ILE A 714 16.22 8.34 1.98
CA ILE A 714 17.44 7.98 2.70
C ILE A 714 18.00 6.65 2.20
N SER A 715 17.18 5.59 2.09
CA SER A 715 17.66 4.26 1.66
C SER A 715 18.16 4.25 0.21
N TYR A 716 17.52 5.01 -0.68
CA TYR A 716 17.91 5.12 -2.10
C TYR A 716 19.01 6.16 -2.31
N LEU A 717 18.73 7.44 -2.00
CA LEU A 717 19.56 8.57 -2.45
C LEU A 717 20.79 8.80 -1.54
N LYS A 718 20.63 8.67 -0.22
CA LYS A 718 21.79 8.71 0.70
C LYS A 718 22.62 7.43 0.57
N GLY A 719 21.97 6.26 0.44
CA GLY A 719 22.65 4.97 0.20
C GLY A 719 23.55 4.98 -1.04
N SER A 720 23.02 5.38 -2.19
CA SER A 720 23.81 5.50 -3.44
C SER A 720 24.91 6.56 -3.35
N SER A 721 24.66 7.68 -2.67
CA SER A 721 25.67 8.72 -2.46
C SER A 721 26.81 8.26 -1.53
N VAL A 722 26.53 7.44 -0.50
CA VAL A 722 27.57 6.76 0.31
C VAL A 722 28.43 5.86 -0.56
N LEU A 723 27.84 5.08 -1.47
CA LEU A 723 28.59 4.21 -2.38
C LEU A 723 29.44 5.00 -3.39
N ARG A 724 28.94 6.13 -3.90
CA ARG A 724 29.72 7.04 -4.75
C ARG A 724 30.93 7.62 -4.02
N MET A 725 30.75 8.09 -2.78
CA MET A 725 31.84 8.58 -1.95
C MET A 725 32.84 7.47 -1.61
N LEU A 726 32.36 6.25 -1.35
CA LEU A 726 33.20 5.10 -1.05
C LEU A 726 34.03 4.64 -2.27
N HIS A 727 33.41 4.59 -3.45
CA HIS A 727 34.05 4.23 -4.72
C HIS A 727 35.22 5.17 -5.04
N ASP A 728 35.03 6.48 -4.91
CA ASP A 728 36.12 7.46 -5.02
C ASP A 728 37.17 7.29 -3.91
N TYR A 729 36.73 7.08 -2.65
CA TYR A 729 37.63 6.95 -1.52
C TYR A 729 38.55 5.73 -1.61
N ILE A 730 38.10 4.58 -2.17
CA ILE A 730 38.93 3.36 -2.28
C ILE A 730 39.49 3.09 -3.68
N GLY A 731 38.84 3.57 -4.73
CA GLY A 731 39.20 3.35 -6.14
C GLY A 731 38.50 2.15 -6.78
N ASP A 732 38.21 2.23 -8.08
CA ASP A 732 37.40 1.25 -8.84
C ASP A 732 37.94 -0.19 -8.74
N ASP A 733 39.24 -0.40 -8.89
CA ASP A 733 39.86 -1.74 -8.82
C ASP A 733 39.60 -2.41 -7.46
N ALA A 734 39.79 -1.68 -6.36
CA ALA A 734 39.56 -2.20 -5.01
C ALA A 734 38.07 -2.44 -4.76
N PHE A 735 37.21 -1.51 -5.19
CA PHE A 735 35.77 -1.60 -5.06
C PHE A 735 35.21 -2.83 -5.80
N ARG A 736 35.58 -3.01 -7.07
CA ARG A 736 35.15 -4.16 -7.88
C ARG A 736 35.66 -5.50 -7.35
N ASN A 737 36.92 -5.56 -6.91
CA ASN A 737 37.46 -6.78 -6.31
C ASN A 737 36.73 -7.16 -5.02
N GLY A 738 36.43 -6.19 -4.15
CA GLY A 738 35.65 -6.42 -2.93
C GLY A 738 34.20 -6.82 -3.22
N LEU A 739 33.54 -6.19 -4.19
CA LEU A 739 32.20 -6.62 -4.63
C LEU A 739 32.20 -8.02 -5.23
N HIS A 740 33.21 -8.39 -6.03
CA HIS A 740 33.32 -9.73 -6.59
C HIS A 740 33.44 -10.79 -5.48
N THR A 741 34.29 -10.57 -4.47
CA THR A 741 34.47 -11.53 -3.37
C THR A 741 33.21 -11.62 -2.51
N TYR A 742 32.59 -10.48 -2.16
CA TYR A 742 31.32 -10.40 -1.45
C TYR A 742 30.19 -11.14 -2.17
N LEU A 743 29.90 -10.79 -3.44
CA LEU A 743 28.83 -11.42 -4.22
C LEU A 743 29.05 -12.93 -4.36
N LYS A 744 30.30 -13.36 -4.51
CA LYS A 744 30.68 -14.78 -4.61
C LYS A 744 30.51 -15.54 -3.30
N GLU A 745 30.78 -14.92 -2.16
CA GLU A 745 30.58 -15.56 -0.86
C GLU A 745 29.08 -15.67 -0.50
N TYR A 746 28.30 -14.62 -0.73
CA TYR A 746 26.88 -14.56 -0.37
C TYR A 746 25.92 -14.95 -1.51
N SER A 747 26.41 -15.41 -2.67
CA SER A 747 25.57 -15.94 -3.76
C SER A 747 24.60 -17.00 -3.26
N TYR A 748 23.30 -16.74 -3.47
CA TYR A 748 22.18 -17.54 -2.96
C TYR A 748 22.20 -17.68 -1.44
N LYS A 749 22.38 -16.54 -0.75
CA LYS A 749 22.32 -16.37 0.71
C LYS A 749 21.88 -14.96 1.07
N ASN A 750 21.58 -14.78 2.35
CA ASN A 750 21.46 -13.47 2.98
C ASN A 750 22.79 -12.90 3.50
N THR A 751 22.81 -11.58 3.75
CA THR A 751 23.98 -10.83 4.28
C THR A 751 23.57 -9.58 5.08
N VAL A 752 24.52 -9.00 5.82
CA VAL A 752 24.37 -7.75 6.61
C VAL A 752 25.43 -6.73 6.20
N THR A 753 25.23 -5.46 6.57
CA THR A 753 26.08 -4.33 6.18
C THR A 753 27.57 -4.52 6.51
N GLU A 754 27.93 -5.08 7.67
CA GLU A 754 29.33 -5.26 8.05
C GLU A 754 30.09 -6.28 7.18
N ASN A 755 29.38 -7.24 6.56
CA ASN A 755 30.00 -8.20 5.66
C ASN A 755 30.55 -7.50 4.42
N LEU A 756 29.79 -6.57 3.83
CA LEU A 756 30.22 -5.74 2.71
C LEU A 756 31.44 -4.89 3.09
N TRP A 757 31.38 -4.23 4.25
CA TRP A 757 32.48 -3.44 4.77
C TRP A 757 33.76 -4.25 5.02
N SER A 758 33.65 -5.50 5.47
CA SER A 758 34.80 -6.40 5.60
C SER A 758 35.47 -6.65 4.25
N HIS A 759 34.70 -7.02 3.23
CA HIS A 759 35.22 -7.33 1.89
C HIS A 759 35.84 -6.10 1.20
N LEU A 760 35.22 -4.93 1.33
CA LEU A 760 35.76 -3.68 0.78
C LEU A 760 36.97 -3.16 1.59
N SER A 761 37.05 -3.43 2.89
CA SER A 761 38.27 -3.14 3.68
C SER A 761 39.45 -4.02 3.24
N GLU A 762 39.23 -5.33 3.08
CA GLU A 762 40.28 -6.28 2.64
C GLU A 762 40.77 -5.98 1.21
N ALA A 763 39.87 -5.60 0.29
CA ALA A 763 40.24 -5.29 -1.09
C ALA A 763 40.96 -3.95 -1.28
N SER A 764 40.96 -3.06 -0.29
CA SER A 764 41.46 -1.67 -0.41
C SER A 764 42.60 -1.31 0.55
N ASP A 765 42.92 -2.15 1.54
CA ASP A 765 43.80 -1.85 2.67
C ASP A 765 43.42 -0.55 3.43
N LYS A 766 42.17 -0.08 3.30
CA LYS A 766 41.63 1.13 3.95
C LYS A 766 40.62 0.76 5.05
N PRO A 767 40.43 1.62 6.07
CA PRO A 767 39.51 1.36 7.18
C PRO A 767 38.04 1.59 6.78
N VAL A 768 37.56 0.93 5.72
CA VAL A 768 36.23 1.16 5.12
C VAL A 768 35.13 1.04 6.17
N ASN A 769 35.14 -0.02 6.98
CA ASN A 769 34.15 -0.19 8.06
C ASN A 769 34.10 1.01 9.01
N GLU A 770 35.26 1.49 9.49
CA GLU A 770 35.32 2.60 10.45
C GLU A 770 34.87 3.95 9.85
N VAL A 771 35.13 4.17 8.56
CA VAL A 771 34.66 5.38 7.85
C VAL A 771 33.16 5.26 7.56
N MET A 772 32.72 4.18 6.93
CA MET A 772 31.35 4.01 6.44
C MET A 772 30.32 3.85 7.57
N SER A 773 30.65 3.19 8.69
CA SER A 773 29.75 3.13 9.86
C SER A 773 29.38 4.52 10.39
N SER A 774 30.23 5.54 10.22
CA SER A 774 29.89 6.93 10.59
C SER A 774 28.85 7.58 9.65
N TRP A 775 28.58 6.97 8.48
CA TRP A 775 27.60 7.44 7.50
C TRP A 775 26.31 6.61 7.48
N THR A 776 26.36 5.34 7.85
CA THR A 776 25.20 4.43 7.84
C THR A 776 24.44 4.35 9.17
N LEU A 777 25.15 4.31 10.31
CA LEU A 777 24.56 4.09 11.64
C LEU A 777 23.96 5.35 12.28
N GLN A 778 24.15 6.53 11.69
CA GLN A 778 23.63 7.80 12.19
C GLN A 778 22.93 8.63 11.11
N MET A 779 21.91 9.39 11.52
CA MET A 779 21.18 10.31 10.65
C MET A 779 21.95 11.61 10.42
N GLY A 780 21.62 12.33 9.35
CA GLY A 780 22.25 13.60 9.02
C GLY A 780 23.62 13.48 8.36
N TYR A 781 24.18 14.66 8.09
CA TYR A 781 25.47 14.89 7.46
C TYR A 781 26.14 16.17 8.04
N PRO A 782 27.46 16.35 7.85
CA PRO A 782 28.16 17.52 8.35
C PRO A 782 28.09 18.74 7.43
N LEU A 783 28.02 19.92 8.06
CA LEU A 783 28.49 21.18 7.51
C LEU A 783 29.98 21.34 7.83
N VAL A 784 30.80 21.48 6.79
CA VAL A 784 32.23 21.84 6.93
C VAL A 784 32.36 23.36 6.77
N THR A 785 32.84 24.04 7.82
CA THR A 785 33.12 25.48 7.76
C THR A 785 34.60 25.72 7.48
N VAL A 786 34.89 26.59 6.51
CA VAL A 786 36.23 27.02 6.11
C VAL A 786 36.52 28.39 6.72
N ILE A 787 37.61 28.50 7.49
CA ILE A 787 38.09 29.74 8.11
C ILE A 787 39.53 29.97 7.66
N GLU A 788 39.87 31.17 7.16
CA GLU A 788 41.26 31.50 6.81
C GLU A 788 42.02 32.01 8.06
N GLU A 789 42.98 31.22 8.58
CA GLU A 789 43.75 31.60 9.78
C GLU A 789 44.95 32.49 9.45
N GLN A 790 45.63 32.23 8.32
CA GLN A 790 46.78 33.01 7.86
C GLN A 790 46.83 33.07 6.34
N GLN A 791 47.20 34.23 5.81
CA GLN A 791 47.29 34.47 4.38
C GLN A 791 48.62 35.15 4.04
N SER A 792 49.28 34.67 2.98
CA SER A 792 50.50 35.25 2.42
C SER A 792 50.50 35.06 0.90
N ASN A 793 51.40 35.73 0.19
CA ASN A 793 51.49 35.64 -1.28
C ASN A 793 51.93 34.27 -1.82
N GLN A 794 52.27 33.29 -0.96
CA GLN A 794 52.73 31.96 -1.38
C GLN A 794 52.02 30.82 -0.65
N THR A 795 51.51 31.04 0.56
CA THR A 795 50.92 30.01 1.41
C THR A 795 49.67 30.56 2.11
N ARG A 796 48.60 29.77 2.14
CA ARG A 796 47.36 30.05 2.88
C ARG A 796 47.13 28.93 3.90
N ILE A 797 46.83 29.28 5.15
CA ILE A 797 46.47 28.34 6.19
C ILE A 797 44.98 28.45 6.43
N ILE A 798 44.26 27.34 6.24
CA ILE A 798 42.83 27.25 6.49
C ILE A 798 42.56 26.29 7.65
N LYS A 799 41.60 26.64 8.49
CA LYS A 799 41.02 25.76 9.48
C LYS A 799 39.67 25.27 8.97
N LEU A 800 39.48 23.95 9.03
CA LEU A 800 38.21 23.29 8.78
C LEU A 800 37.61 22.85 10.10
N SER A 801 36.32 23.10 10.30
CA SER A 801 35.54 22.54 11.42
C SER A 801 34.28 21.86 10.91
N GLN A 802 33.93 20.71 11.49
CA GLN A 802 32.69 19.99 11.19
C GLN A 802 31.67 20.15 12.31
N GLN A 803 30.40 20.25 11.94
CA GLN A 803 29.24 20.10 12.82
C GLN A 803 28.09 19.49 12.01
N ARG A 804 27.15 18.78 12.62
CA ARG A 804 25.93 18.36 11.93
C ARG A 804 25.20 19.56 11.31
N PHE A 805 24.78 19.44 10.05
CA PHE A 805 23.86 20.40 9.44
C PHE A 805 22.42 20.09 9.84
N ILE A 806 21.67 21.12 10.23
CA ILE A 806 20.25 21.02 10.61
C ILE A 806 19.48 22.13 9.89
N ALA A 807 18.41 21.75 9.19
CA ALA A 807 17.68 22.64 8.29
C ALA A 807 17.16 23.93 8.96
N ASP A 808 16.69 23.83 10.22
CA ASP A 808 16.11 24.97 10.96
C ASP A 808 17.14 25.92 11.61
N GLY A 809 18.44 25.64 11.40
CA GLY A 809 19.57 26.42 11.92
C GLY A 809 19.86 26.22 13.42
N SER A 810 19.24 25.25 14.09
CA SER A 810 19.53 24.99 15.51
C SER A 810 20.89 24.31 15.72
N ALA A 811 21.40 24.39 16.95
CA ALA A 811 22.55 23.61 17.37
C ALA A 811 22.24 22.10 17.37
N ASP A 812 23.28 21.29 17.20
CA ASP A 812 23.24 19.84 17.37
C ASP A 812 23.60 19.46 18.81
N ASP A 813 22.59 19.12 19.61
CA ASP A 813 22.78 18.71 21.01
C ASP A 813 23.55 17.37 21.12
N GLU A 814 23.55 16.55 20.07
CA GLU A 814 24.19 15.23 20.05
C GLU A 814 25.69 15.31 19.69
N ASN A 815 26.13 16.41 19.07
CA ASN A 815 27.51 16.63 18.60
C ASN A 815 28.01 15.50 17.69
N LEU A 816 27.16 15.08 16.73
CA LEU A 816 27.48 14.02 15.79
C LEU A 816 28.68 14.41 14.91
N GLN A 817 29.52 13.41 14.61
CA GLN A 817 30.75 13.57 13.85
C GLN A 817 30.87 12.46 12.82
N TRP A 818 31.52 12.79 11.70
CA TRP A 818 31.75 11.90 10.58
C TRP A 818 33.24 11.78 10.28
N LYS A 819 33.63 10.66 9.69
CA LYS A 819 34.94 10.52 9.05
C LYS A 819 34.81 10.94 7.59
N ILE A 820 35.28 12.15 7.26
CA ILE A 820 34.99 12.81 5.99
C ILE A 820 36.22 12.77 5.06
N PRO A 821 36.15 12.14 3.88
CA PRO A 821 37.15 12.31 2.83
C PRO A 821 37.04 13.72 2.24
N ILE A 822 37.83 14.66 2.75
CA ILE A 822 37.90 16.04 2.25
C ILE A 822 38.77 16.08 1.01
N THR A 823 38.29 16.71 -0.05
CA THR A 823 39.05 17.06 -1.27
C THR A 823 39.12 18.58 -1.44
N ILE A 824 40.27 19.11 -1.87
CA ILE A 824 40.55 20.55 -2.00
C ILE A 824 41.06 20.89 -3.40
N PHE A 825 40.57 22.02 -3.92
CA PHE A 825 40.82 22.57 -5.24
C PHE A 825 41.31 23.99 -5.11
N THR A 826 42.20 24.36 -6.04
CA THR A 826 42.88 25.64 -6.06
C THR A 826 42.93 26.13 -7.49
N LYS A 827 43.00 27.44 -7.68
CA LYS A 827 43.20 28.04 -9.00
C LYS A 827 44.44 27.53 -9.75
N SER A 828 45.47 27.10 -9.03
CA SER A 828 46.67 26.48 -9.57
C SER A 828 46.45 25.05 -10.11
N ASN A 829 45.43 24.35 -9.62
CA ASN A 829 45.05 22.99 -10.00
C ASN A 829 43.51 22.89 -10.17
N PRO A 830 42.93 23.57 -11.18
CA PRO A 830 41.47 23.73 -11.24
C PRO A 830 40.71 22.44 -11.59
N ASN A 831 41.38 21.48 -12.23
CA ASN A 831 40.77 20.26 -12.78
C ASN A 831 41.28 18.97 -12.12
N VAL A 832 42.02 19.06 -11.01
CA VAL A 832 42.56 17.89 -10.27
C VAL A 832 42.58 18.18 -8.78
N VAL A 833 42.38 17.13 -7.96
CA VAL A 833 42.47 17.24 -6.50
C VAL A 833 43.86 17.73 -6.11
N ALA A 834 43.95 18.94 -5.56
CA ALA A 834 45.21 19.50 -5.08
C ALA A 834 45.65 18.83 -3.77
N GLN A 835 44.68 18.45 -2.92
CA GLN A 835 44.91 17.72 -1.68
C GLN A 835 43.68 16.90 -1.28
N GLN A 836 43.89 15.67 -0.80
CA GLN A 836 42.87 14.80 -0.22
C GLN A 836 43.29 14.44 1.22
N ILE A 837 42.37 14.55 2.18
CA ILE A 837 42.63 14.28 3.61
C ILE A 837 41.40 13.62 4.23
N LEU A 838 41.59 12.61 5.08
CA LEU A 838 40.52 12.12 5.94
C LEU A 838 40.41 13.03 7.18
N MET A 839 39.31 13.78 7.29
CA MET A 839 38.97 14.52 8.50
C MET A 839 38.30 13.56 9.48
N ASP A 840 39.05 13.14 10.51
CA ASP A 840 38.58 12.26 11.59
C ASP A 840 38.50 12.96 12.96
N GLN A 841 38.74 14.27 12.99
CA GLN A 841 38.62 15.15 14.16
C GLN A 841 37.52 16.20 13.95
N PRO A 842 37.03 16.85 15.03
CA PRO A 842 36.08 17.97 14.93
C PRO A 842 36.64 19.17 14.16
N GLU A 843 37.96 19.40 14.27
CA GLU A 843 38.68 20.50 13.62
C GLU A 843 40.03 20.01 13.08
N ILE A 844 40.43 20.48 11.89
CA ILE A 844 41.76 20.26 11.32
C ILE A 844 42.30 21.57 10.70
N THR A 845 43.61 21.76 10.74
CA THR A 845 44.29 22.89 10.07
C THR A 845 45.09 22.37 8.88
N ILE A 846 44.94 23.02 7.73
CA ILE A 846 45.54 22.63 6.45
C ILE A 846 46.37 23.81 5.92
N THR A 847 47.60 23.51 5.49
CA THR A 847 48.48 24.47 4.82
C THR A 847 48.42 24.21 3.32
N LEU A 848 48.05 25.24 2.55
CA LEU A 848 47.96 25.20 1.10
C LEU A 848 49.06 26.08 0.49
N ASP A 849 49.95 25.45 -0.27
CA ASP A 849 51.06 26.12 -0.94
C ASP A 849 50.71 26.55 -2.37
N ASN A 850 51.37 27.60 -2.86
CA ASN A 850 51.18 28.20 -4.19
C ASN A 850 49.76 28.74 -4.42
N ILE A 851 49.21 29.43 -3.42
CA ILE A 851 47.93 30.16 -3.49
C ILE A 851 48.19 31.63 -3.15
N SER A 852 47.79 32.54 -4.05
CA SER A 852 47.88 33.99 -3.84
C SER A 852 46.73 34.50 -2.96
N GLU A 853 46.85 35.74 -2.44
CA GLU A 853 45.85 36.38 -1.56
C GLU A 853 44.42 36.41 -2.12
N ASN A 854 44.25 36.54 -3.44
CA ASN A 854 42.95 36.62 -4.12
C ASN A 854 42.65 35.39 -5.00
N ASP A 855 43.40 34.30 -4.84
CA ASP A 855 43.07 33.04 -5.53
C ASP A 855 41.95 32.31 -4.77
N TRP A 856 41.07 31.66 -5.51
CA TRP A 856 39.97 30.90 -4.93
C TRP A 856 40.43 29.54 -4.41
N ILE A 857 39.72 29.06 -3.39
CA ILE A 857 39.78 27.71 -2.85
C ILE A 857 38.39 27.09 -2.88
N LYS A 858 38.29 25.81 -3.23
CA LYS A 858 37.03 25.07 -3.24
C LYS A 858 37.24 23.71 -2.58
N LEU A 859 36.32 23.31 -1.72
CA LEU A 859 36.26 21.97 -1.12
C LEU A 859 35.17 21.13 -1.81
N ASN A 860 35.33 19.80 -1.78
CA ASN A 860 34.38 18.79 -2.28
C ASN A 860 34.30 18.68 -3.82
N TYR A 861 35.28 18.01 -4.44
CA TYR A 861 35.30 17.82 -5.90
C TYR A 861 34.07 17.09 -6.42
N HIS A 862 33.46 17.61 -7.48
CA HIS A 862 32.30 17.02 -8.14
C HIS A 862 31.18 16.64 -7.16
N SER A 863 31.18 17.25 -5.97
CA SER A 863 30.30 16.98 -4.84
C SER A 863 30.22 15.49 -4.50
N ILE A 864 31.38 14.84 -4.37
CA ILE A 864 31.51 13.40 -4.07
C ILE A 864 31.39 13.13 -2.57
N GLY A 865 32.03 13.94 -1.73
CA GLY A 865 31.97 13.79 -0.27
C GLY A 865 30.65 14.30 0.27
N LEU A 866 30.02 13.58 1.20
CA LEU A 866 28.65 13.83 1.69
C LEU A 866 28.56 15.00 2.68
N TYR A 867 28.93 16.21 2.25
CA TYR A 867 28.96 17.39 3.12
C TYR A 867 28.70 18.68 2.36
N ARG A 868 28.14 19.65 3.08
CA ARG A 868 27.99 21.05 2.61
C ARG A 868 29.18 21.88 3.07
N VAL A 869 29.53 22.93 2.34
CA VAL A 869 30.67 23.81 2.65
C VAL A 869 30.23 25.24 2.92
N LYS A 870 30.56 25.74 4.11
CA LYS A 870 30.41 27.16 4.44
C LYS A 870 31.73 27.89 4.28
N TYR A 871 31.76 28.86 3.38
CA TYR A 871 32.83 29.86 3.25
C TYR A 871 32.44 31.17 3.95
N GLU A 872 33.44 31.96 4.35
CA GLU A 872 33.24 33.37 4.72
C GLU A 872 32.89 34.20 3.49
N SER A 873 32.11 35.30 3.63
CA SER A 873 31.60 36.06 2.48
C SER A 873 32.69 36.59 1.54
N GLN A 874 33.90 36.87 2.04
CA GLN A 874 35.04 37.24 1.20
C GLN A 874 35.58 36.06 0.38
N THR A 875 35.82 34.91 1.01
CA THR A 875 36.24 33.68 0.31
C THR A 875 35.19 33.20 -0.70
N LEU A 876 33.90 33.34 -0.37
CA LEU A 876 32.79 33.07 -1.29
C LEU A 876 32.82 33.98 -2.53
N ALA A 877 33.11 35.28 -2.36
CA ALA A 877 33.18 36.22 -3.48
C ALA A 877 34.30 35.89 -4.49
N TYR A 878 35.38 35.20 -4.06
CA TYR A 878 36.42 34.73 -4.97
C TYR A 878 35.95 33.60 -5.90
N LEU A 879 34.89 32.85 -5.55
CA LEU A 879 34.33 31.80 -6.40
C LEU A 879 33.53 32.34 -7.59
N SER A 880 33.13 33.61 -7.58
CA SER A 880 32.39 34.24 -8.69
C SER A 880 33.18 34.27 -10.01
N GLU A 881 34.52 34.38 -9.95
CA GLU A 881 35.39 34.37 -11.14
C GLU A 881 35.42 33.00 -11.86
N PRO A 882 35.75 31.89 -11.19
CA PRO A 882 35.77 30.57 -11.83
C PRO A 882 34.38 30.00 -12.13
N ILE A 883 33.31 30.53 -11.51
CA ILE A 883 31.93 30.28 -11.95
C ILE A 883 31.66 30.96 -13.29
N ALA A 884 31.83 32.29 -13.37
CA ALA A 884 31.52 33.05 -14.58
C ALA A 884 32.36 32.63 -15.79
N ASN A 885 33.62 32.25 -15.55
CA ASN A 885 34.54 31.74 -16.58
C ASN A 885 34.42 30.22 -16.81
N LYS A 886 33.47 29.52 -16.15
CA LYS A 886 33.21 28.07 -16.24
C LYS A 886 34.44 27.19 -16.03
N ILE A 887 35.32 27.62 -15.13
CA ILE A 887 36.53 26.89 -14.73
C ILE A 887 36.16 25.73 -13.79
N LEU A 888 35.19 25.94 -12.91
CA LEU A 888 34.61 24.86 -12.10
C LEU A 888 33.65 23.99 -12.95
N SER A 889 33.56 22.70 -12.65
CA SER A 889 32.65 21.77 -13.35
C SER A 889 31.16 22.11 -13.13
N PRO A 890 30.22 21.57 -13.94
CA PRO A 890 28.79 21.74 -13.70
C PRO A 890 28.36 21.28 -12.30
N GLN A 891 28.82 20.12 -11.82
CA GLN A 891 28.52 19.60 -10.48
C GLN A 891 28.97 20.57 -9.38
N ASP A 892 30.15 21.17 -9.58
CA ASP A 892 30.76 22.11 -8.64
C ASP A 892 29.99 23.43 -8.60
N ARG A 893 29.62 23.97 -9.76
CA ARG A 893 28.82 25.20 -9.86
C ARG A 893 27.42 24.99 -9.27
N LEU A 894 26.77 23.87 -9.58
CA LEU A 894 25.48 23.48 -9.00
C LEU A 894 25.54 23.47 -7.47
N MET A 895 26.46 22.72 -6.87
CA MET A 895 26.47 22.59 -5.41
C MET A 895 26.98 23.82 -4.66
N ILE A 896 27.79 24.69 -5.27
CA ILE A 896 28.14 25.98 -4.65
C ILE A 896 26.89 26.84 -4.44
N GLN A 897 26.01 26.95 -5.44
CA GLN A 897 24.79 27.76 -5.28
C GLN A 897 23.74 27.07 -4.39
N ASP A 898 23.66 25.73 -4.40
CA ASP A 898 22.76 24.94 -3.55
C ASP A 898 23.16 25.00 -2.06
N ASP A 899 24.46 24.87 -1.76
CA ASP A 899 25.02 25.04 -0.42
C ASP A 899 24.71 26.44 0.13
N VAL A 900 24.97 27.49 -0.66
CA VAL A 900 24.74 28.87 -0.23
C VAL A 900 23.24 29.12 0.01
N ALA A 901 22.35 28.69 -0.89
CA ALA A 901 20.90 28.85 -0.71
C ALA A 901 20.36 28.09 0.53
N THR A 902 20.90 26.88 0.77
CA THR A 902 20.54 26.06 1.94
C THR A 902 21.08 26.67 3.24
N LEU A 903 22.31 27.19 3.24
CA LEU A 903 22.90 27.95 4.35
C LEU A 903 22.17 29.27 4.61
N CYS A 904 21.65 29.93 3.57
CA CYS A 904 20.77 31.07 3.73
C CYS A 904 19.46 30.67 4.42
N SER A 905 18.80 29.59 4.00
CA SER A 905 17.58 29.09 4.66
C SER A 905 17.80 28.82 6.15
N ALA A 906 18.88 28.12 6.51
CA ALA A 906 19.27 27.83 7.89
C ALA A 906 19.78 29.07 8.68
N GLY A 907 20.07 30.20 8.02
CA GLY A 907 20.59 31.42 8.67
C GLY A 907 22.08 31.41 8.97
N HIS A 908 22.84 30.58 8.26
CA HIS A 908 24.30 30.55 8.32
C HIS A 908 24.97 31.49 7.30
N GLN A 909 24.25 31.96 6.29
CA GLN A 909 24.68 32.94 5.28
C GLN A 909 23.54 33.91 4.89
N SER A 910 23.85 34.96 4.13
CA SER A 910 22.92 36.03 3.73
C SER A 910 22.33 35.80 2.33
N TYR A 911 20.99 35.90 2.19
CA TYR A 911 20.35 35.84 0.87
C TYR A 911 20.81 36.95 -0.09
N VAL A 912 21.31 38.09 0.42
CA VAL A 912 21.91 39.14 -0.41
C VAL A 912 23.24 38.68 -1.01
N ASP A 913 24.02 37.86 -0.28
CA ASP A 913 25.26 37.28 -0.81
C ASP A 913 24.96 36.16 -1.83
N TYR A 914 23.89 35.38 -1.61
CA TYR A 914 23.37 34.43 -2.60
C TYR A 914 22.95 35.12 -3.91
N LEU A 915 22.16 36.20 -3.84
CA LEU A 915 21.74 36.94 -5.03
C LEU A 915 22.94 37.56 -5.77
N LYS A 916 23.92 38.12 -5.06
CA LYS A 916 25.18 38.59 -5.70
C LYS A 916 25.95 37.46 -6.38
N LEU A 917 26.02 36.29 -5.75
CA LEU A 917 26.68 35.11 -6.32
C LEU A 917 25.98 34.65 -7.60
N LEU A 918 24.65 34.64 -7.64
CA LEU A 918 23.87 34.27 -8.83
C LEU A 918 24.20 35.13 -10.05
N LEU A 919 24.61 36.39 -9.90
CA LEU A 919 25.02 37.22 -11.04
C LEU A 919 26.21 36.63 -11.83
N SER A 920 27.04 35.77 -11.22
CA SER A 920 28.11 35.05 -11.91
C SER A 920 27.61 33.92 -12.83
N TYR A 921 26.34 33.51 -12.71
CA TYR A 921 25.69 32.48 -13.53
C TYR A 921 24.92 33.05 -14.74
N LYS A 922 25.00 34.36 -15.02
CA LYS A 922 24.21 34.99 -16.10
C LYS A 922 24.45 34.41 -17.50
N ASP A 923 25.63 33.85 -17.73
CA ASP A 923 25.99 33.16 -18.98
C ASP A 923 26.11 31.62 -18.82
N GLU A 924 25.55 31.05 -17.74
CA GLU A 924 25.43 29.60 -17.55
C GLU A 924 24.61 28.96 -18.69
N ASP A 925 25.06 27.79 -19.16
CA ASP A 925 24.47 27.03 -20.28
C ASP A 925 24.34 25.52 -19.98
N ASN A 926 24.70 25.07 -18.78
CA ASN A 926 24.45 23.70 -18.36
C ASN A 926 23.03 23.52 -17.79
N PHE A 927 22.36 22.46 -18.24
CA PHE A 927 21.01 22.07 -17.83
C PHE A 927 20.86 21.88 -16.31
N THR A 928 21.74 21.12 -15.66
CA THR A 928 21.53 20.70 -14.26
C THR A 928 21.79 21.85 -13.29
N VAL A 929 22.78 22.71 -13.61
CA VAL A 929 23.02 23.96 -12.87
C VAL A 929 21.78 24.86 -12.93
N TRP A 930 21.22 25.07 -14.12
CA TRP A 930 19.99 25.87 -14.28
C TRP A 930 18.74 25.21 -13.67
N LYS A 931 18.63 23.87 -13.70
CA LYS A 931 17.55 23.12 -13.04
C LYS A 931 17.52 23.43 -11.54
N SER A 932 18.68 23.36 -10.88
CA SER A 932 18.80 23.69 -9.45
C SER A 932 18.55 25.19 -9.17
N ILE A 933 19.17 26.11 -9.94
CA ILE A 933 18.92 27.56 -9.81
C ILE A 933 17.44 27.88 -9.98
N ALA A 934 16.78 27.32 -11.00
CA ALA A 934 15.36 27.56 -11.27
C ALA A 934 14.48 27.04 -10.13
N SER A 935 14.79 25.87 -9.55
CA SER A 935 14.07 25.31 -8.40
C SER A 935 14.22 26.20 -7.16
N ILE A 936 15.45 26.57 -6.78
CA ILE A 936 15.71 27.45 -5.63
C ILE A 936 15.09 28.84 -5.82
N MET A 937 15.10 29.37 -7.05
CA MET A 937 14.49 30.65 -7.37
C MET A 937 12.96 30.59 -7.39
N ASP A 938 12.31 29.46 -7.74
CA ASP A 938 10.87 29.25 -7.57
C ASP A 938 10.50 29.11 -6.07
N ASP A 939 11.33 28.42 -5.27
CA ASP A 939 11.18 28.31 -3.81
C ASP A 939 11.30 29.67 -3.09
N LEU A 940 12.23 30.52 -3.55
CA LEU A 940 12.36 31.91 -3.11
C LEU A 940 11.23 32.80 -3.66
N SER A 941 10.73 32.53 -4.88
CA SER A 941 9.57 33.21 -5.47
C SER A 941 8.33 33.02 -4.60
N SER A 942 8.02 31.77 -4.23
CA SER A 942 6.86 31.42 -3.39
C SER A 942 6.93 32.01 -1.98
N LEU A 943 8.15 32.37 -1.52
CA LEU A 943 8.40 33.10 -0.27
C LEU A 943 8.19 34.61 -0.45
N ILE A 944 8.76 35.21 -1.50
CA ILE A 944 8.66 36.64 -1.80
C ILE A 944 7.24 37.06 -2.22
N GLU A 945 6.38 36.13 -2.67
CA GLU A 945 4.93 36.30 -2.85
C GLU A 945 4.17 36.80 -1.59
N TYR A 946 4.80 36.77 -0.43
CA TYR A 946 4.29 37.33 0.82
C TYR A 946 4.68 38.80 1.06
N THR A 947 5.35 39.45 0.10
CA THR A 947 5.97 40.79 0.26
C THR A 947 5.58 41.76 -0.86
N ASP A 948 5.73 43.06 -0.60
CA ASP A 948 5.37 44.14 -1.53
C ASP A 948 6.39 44.34 -2.68
N TYR A 949 7.51 43.61 -2.69
CA TYR A 949 8.58 43.75 -3.69
C TYR A 949 8.68 42.58 -4.69
N TYR A 950 7.60 41.80 -4.84
CA TYR A 950 7.57 40.63 -5.73
C TYR A 950 7.80 40.98 -7.21
N ASP A 951 7.33 42.13 -7.69
CA ASP A 951 7.55 42.58 -9.07
C ASP A 951 9.03 42.93 -9.35
N GLN A 952 9.77 43.42 -8.36
CA GLN A 952 11.21 43.66 -8.44
C GLN A 952 11.96 42.32 -8.54
N PHE A 953 11.55 41.32 -7.75
CA PHE A 953 12.13 39.98 -7.82
C PHE A 953 11.89 39.30 -9.19
N LYS A 954 10.70 39.43 -9.78
CA LYS A 954 10.45 38.96 -11.16
C LYS A 954 11.34 39.64 -12.20
N LYS A 955 11.60 40.95 -12.08
CA LYS A 955 12.55 41.64 -12.97
C LYS A 955 13.99 41.13 -12.80
N TYR A 956 14.41 40.88 -11.56
CA TYR A 956 15.70 40.26 -11.26
C TYR A 956 15.82 38.87 -11.91
N ARG A 957 14.77 38.04 -11.79
CA ARG A 957 14.67 36.74 -12.48
C ARG A 957 14.83 36.89 -14.00
N LEU A 958 14.11 37.80 -14.65
CA LEU A 958 14.21 38.00 -16.11
C LEU A 958 15.61 38.48 -16.55
N ASN A 959 16.27 39.35 -15.79
CA ASN A 959 17.63 39.81 -16.07
C ASN A 959 18.65 38.65 -16.11
N MET A 960 18.50 37.67 -15.21
CA MET A 960 19.37 36.49 -15.10
C MET A 960 19.36 35.59 -16.35
N VAL A 961 18.21 35.46 -17.04
CA VAL A 961 18.04 34.50 -18.15
C VAL A 961 18.06 35.12 -19.55
N SER A 962 18.04 36.45 -19.66
CA SER A 962 18.05 37.18 -20.94
C SER A 962 19.12 36.70 -21.93
N SER A 963 20.39 36.63 -21.51
CA SER A 963 21.53 36.22 -22.36
C SER A 963 21.41 34.79 -22.88
N ILE A 964 20.90 33.86 -22.06
CA ILE A 964 20.80 32.44 -22.43
C ILE A 964 19.56 32.17 -23.28
N GLN A 965 18.44 32.86 -23.06
CA GLN A 965 17.25 32.70 -23.91
C GLN A 965 17.48 33.18 -25.34
N GLU A 966 18.20 34.29 -25.55
CA GLU A 966 18.55 34.77 -26.89
C GLU A 966 19.40 33.75 -27.67
N LYS A 967 20.18 32.90 -26.98
CA LYS A 967 20.99 31.82 -27.58
C LYS A 967 20.18 30.55 -27.85
N LEU A 968 19.29 30.15 -26.92
CA LEU A 968 18.54 28.88 -27.01
C LEU A 968 17.35 28.92 -27.97
N GLY A 969 16.73 30.08 -28.14
CA GLY A 969 15.52 30.23 -28.95
C GLY A 969 14.36 29.33 -28.50
N TRP A 970 13.45 29.05 -29.42
CA TRP A 970 12.27 28.20 -29.21
C TRP A 970 12.36 26.83 -29.89
N ASP A 971 13.25 26.68 -30.87
CA ASP A 971 13.38 25.52 -31.74
C ASP A 971 14.81 24.98 -31.62
N ALA A 972 14.97 23.65 -31.68
CA ALA A 972 16.27 23.01 -31.58
C ALA A 972 17.09 23.17 -32.87
N GLU A 973 18.41 23.32 -32.73
CA GLU A 973 19.32 23.31 -33.88
C GLU A 973 19.59 21.88 -34.40
N GLU A 974 20.06 21.75 -35.65
CA GLU A 974 20.36 20.45 -36.25
C GLU A 974 21.61 19.82 -35.57
N ASN A 975 21.43 18.66 -34.94
CA ASN A 975 22.43 18.00 -34.09
C ASN A 975 22.76 18.76 -32.78
N GLU A 976 21.78 19.48 -32.23
CA GLU A 976 21.87 20.08 -30.90
C GLU A 976 22.22 19.04 -29.80
N ASN A 977 22.99 19.47 -28.80
CA ASN A 977 23.30 18.66 -27.64
C ASN A 977 22.04 18.44 -26.76
N SER A 978 21.82 17.20 -26.34
CA SER A 978 20.74 16.75 -25.44
C SER A 978 20.46 17.69 -24.26
N LEU A 979 21.51 18.14 -23.54
CA LEU A 979 21.37 19.02 -22.38
C LEU A 979 20.92 20.43 -22.78
N VAL A 980 21.34 20.93 -23.95
CA VAL A 980 20.86 22.22 -24.49
C VAL A 980 19.37 22.12 -24.81
N THR A 981 18.92 20.99 -25.38
CA THR A 981 17.51 20.70 -25.62
C THR A 981 16.71 20.61 -24.32
N MET A 982 17.27 20.03 -23.25
CA MET A 982 16.65 19.96 -21.91
C MET A 982 16.68 21.30 -21.14
N LEU A 983 17.67 22.16 -21.40
CA LEU A 983 17.76 23.49 -20.79
C LEU A 983 16.67 24.44 -21.33
N ARG A 984 16.37 24.37 -22.64
CA ARG A 984 15.34 25.21 -23.29
C ARG A 984 14.00 25.26 -22.53
N PRO A 985 13.30 24.14 -22.22
CA PRO A 985 12.04 24.18 -21.48
C PRO A 985 12.16 24.75 -20.07
N VAL A 986 13.30 24.60 -19.39
CA VAL A 986 13.55 25.20 -18.07
C VAL A 986 13.56 26.73 -18.19
N ILE A 987 14.34 27.27 -19.13
CA ILE A 987 14.45 28.73 -19.35
C ILE A 987 13.12 29.33 -19.84
N LEU A 988 12.44 28.69 -20.79
CA LEU A 988 11.13 29.12 -21.28
C LEU A 988 10.09 29.17 -20.15
N SER A 989 10.01 28.10 -19.33
CA SER A 989 9.09 28.04 -18.18
C SER A 989 9.43 29.11 -17.14
N PHE A 990 10.72 29.32 -16.86
CA PHE A 990 11.20 30.31 -15.90
C PHE A 990 10.83 31.74 -16.32
N MET A 991 10.95 32.08 -17.60
CA MET A 991 10.55 33.39 -18.14
C MET A 991 9.03 33.56 -18.19
N GLY A 992 8.29 32.55 -18.65
CA GLY A 992 6.82 32.60 -18.71
C GLY A 992 6.19 32.75 -17.32
N LYS A 993 6.64 31.97 -16.33
CA LYS A 993 6.25 32.14 -14.91
C LYS A 993 6.63 33.52 -14.34
N SER A 994 7.72 34.11 -14.81
CA SER A 994 8.16 35.46 -14.40
C SER A 994 7.38 36.59 -15.09
N GLY A 995 6.49 36.27 -16.05
CA GLY A 995 5.63 37.22 -16.74
C GLY A 995 6.22 37.86 -17.99
N ASP A 996 7.15 37.19 -18.69
CA ASP A 996 7.63 37.67 -19.98
C ASP A 996 6.56 37.57 -21.07
N GLN A 997 6.10 38.72 -21.58
CA GLN A 997 5.00 38.77 -22.54
C GLN A 997 5.36 38.15 -23.90
N ALA A 998 6.61 38.27 -24.36
CA ALA A 998 7.01 37.70 -25.67
C ALA A 998 7.04 36.17 -25.61
N ILE A 999 7.48 35.60 -24.48
CA ILE A 999 7.42 34.16 -24.23
C ILE A 999 5.97 33.68 -24.11
N ILE A 1000 5.11 34.42 -23.40
CA ILE A 1000 3.68 34.10 -23.28
C ILE A 1000 2.97 34.13 -24.65
N ASP A 1001 3.22 35.15 -25.47
CA ASP A 1001 2.58 35.30 -26.79
C ASP A 1001 2.99 34.17 -27.75
N GLU A 1002 4.27 33.79 -27.78
CA GLU A 1002 4.76 32.68 -28.61
C GLU A 1002 4.28 31.31 -28.10
N ALA A 1003 4.21 31.09 -26.78
CA ALA A 1003 3.62 29.90 -26.20
C ALA A 1003 2.16 29.73 -26.63
N ASN A 1004 1.36 30.80 -26.53
CA ASN A 1004 -0.04 30.79 -26.96
C ASN A 1004 -0.17 30.53 -28.47
N LYS A 1005 0.68 31.14 -29.31
CA LYS A 1005 0.72 30.88 -30.76
C LYS A 1005 1.00 29.41 -31.07
N ARG A 1006 1.99 28.79 -30.41
CA ARG A 1006 2.34 27.36 -30.59
C ARG A 1006 1.24 26.45 -30.09
N PHE A 1007 0.62 26.76 -28.96
CA PHE A 1007 -0.52 26.01 -28.42
C PHE A 1007 -1.75 26.05 -29.34
N GLN A 1008 -2.07 27.21 -29.93
CA GLN A 1008 -3.17 27.33 -30.89
C GLN A 1008 -2.87 26.56 -32.20
N SER A 1009 -1.64 26.60 -32.71
CA SER A 1009 -1.21 25.76 -33.84
C SER A 1009 -1.35 24.26 -33.52
N HIS A 1010 -0.97 23.84 -32.31
CA HIS A 1010 -1.12 22.47 -31.83
C HIS A 1010 -2.58 21.97 -31.79
N ILE A 1011 -3.49 22.78 -31.24
CA ILE A 1011 -4.94 22.47 -31.23
C ILE A 1011 -5.50 22.30 -32.66
N ASN A 1012 -4.92 22.99 -33.64
CA ASN A 1012 -5.33 22.90 -35.05
C ASN A 1012 -4.66 21.72 -35.82
N GLY A 1013 -3.83 20.91 -35.16
CA GLY A 1013 -3.31 19.64 -35.69
C GLY A 1013 -1.79 19.58 -35.91
N ASP A 1014 -1.07 20.67 -35.69
CA ASP A 1014 0.40 20.63 -35.68
C ASP A 1014 0.91 19.92 -34.40
N LEU A 1015 2.18 19.49 -34.37
CA LEU A 1015 2.79 18.91 -33.17
C LEU A 1015 3.82 19.86 -32.56
N ILE A 1016 3.72 20.11 -31.25
CA ILE A 1016 4.79 20.75 -30.48
C ILE A 1016 5.86 19.70 -30.19
N ASP A 1017 7.13 20.06 -30.36
CA ASP A 1017 8.29 19.26 -29.96
C ASP A 1017 8.12 18.74 -28.51
N PRO A 1018 8.26 17.43 -28.26
CA PRO A 1018 7.97 16.84 -26.95
C PRO A 1018 8.81 17.43 -25.81
N ASN A 1019 10.01 17.95 -26.10
CA ASN A 1019 10.90 18.53 -25.10
C ASN A 1019 10.39 19.89 -24.59
N ILE A 1020 9.75 20.71 -25.44
CA ILE A 1020 9.17 22.01 -25.02
C ILE A 1020 7.67 21.95 -24.71
N ARG A 1021 7.00 20.84 -25.04
CA ARG A 1021 5.53 20.69 -24.93
C ARG A 1021 5.02 20.96 -23.51
N ALA A 1022 5.70 20.44 -22.49
CA ALA A 1022 5.37 20.70 -21.09
C ALA A 1022 5.49 22.19 -20.73
N ALA A 1023 6.56 22.86 -21.17
CA ALA A 1023 6.76 24.28 -20.94
C ALA A 1023 5.64 25.12 -21.59
N VAL A 1024 5.27 24.82 -22.85
CA VAL A 1024 4.16 25.48 -23.53
C VAL A 1024 2.86 25.34 -22.74
N TYR A 1025 2.49 24.11 -22.33
CA TYR A 1025 1.26 23.87 -21.56
C TYR A 1025 1.24 24.58 -20.20
N ILE A 1026 2.36 24.61 -19.48
CA ILE A 1026 2.47 25.33 -18.20
C ILE A 1026 2.29 26.83 -18.43
N ILE A 1027 2.98 27.41 -19.42
CA ILE A 1027 2.91 28.86 -19.71
C ILE A 1027 1.48 29.27 -20.09
N VAL A 1028 0.83 28.54 -21.01
CA VAL A 1028 -0.55 28.87 -21.39
C VAL A 1028 -1.56 28.60 -20.27
N SER A 1029 -1.35 27.62 -19.40
CA SER A 1029 -2.20 27.43 -18.21
C SER A 1029 -2.06 28.58 -17.22
N CYS A 1030 -0.83 29.07 -16.98
CA CYS A 1030 -0.57 30.25 -16.12
C CYS A 1030 -1.24 31.53 -16.64
N SER A 1031 -1.19 31.79 -17.96
CA SER A 1031 -1.75 33.01 -18.58
C SER A 1031 -3.20 32.89 -19.06
N GLY A 1032 -3.73 31.67 -19.10
CA GLY A 1032 -4.93 31.30 -19.86
C GLY A 1032 -6.25 31.48 -19.11
N ASP A 1033 -7.32 31.38 -19.89
CA ASP A 1033 -8.71 31.47 -19.45
C ASP A 1033 -9.41 30.10 -19.38
N GLU A 1034 -10.72 30.09 -19.08
CA GLU A 1034 -11.51 28.86 -19.04
C GLU A 1034 -11.52 28.10 -20.37
N ASN A 1035 -11.43 28.81 -21.52
CA ASN A 1035 -11.34 28.16 -22.83
C ASN A 1035 -10.02 27.39 -22.96
N THR A 1036 -8.90 28.02 -22.57
CA THR A 1036 -7.57 27.42 -22.57
C THR A 1036 -7.54 26.13 -21.74
N GLN A 1037 -8.17 26.14 -20.57
CA GLN A 1037 -8.28 24.96 -19.72
C GLN A 1037 -9.15 23.84 -20.32
N GLU A 1038 -10.24 24.19 -21.01
CA GLU A 1038 -11.08 23.20 -21.69
C GLU A 1038 -10.37 22.59 -22.92
N GLU A 1039 -9.54 23.33 -23.66
CA GLU A 1039 -8.69 22.75 -24.71
C GLU A 1039 -7.63 21.80 -24.13
N LEU A 1040 -6.94 22.15 -23.03
CA LEU A 1040 -6.03 21.24 -22.32
C LEU A 1040 -6.75 19.96 -21.87
N ARG A 1041 -8.01 20.07 -21.38
CA ARG A 1041 -8.84 18.92 -21.01
C ARG A 1041 -9.22 18.05 -22.22
N LYS A 1042 -9.50 18.64 -23.38
CA LYS A 1042 -9.76 17.87 -24.62
C LYS A 1042 -8.52 17.11 -25.06
N LEU A 1043 -7.34 17.74 -25.04
CA LEU A 1043 -6.07 17.07 -25.31
C LEU A 1043 -5.84 15.90 -24.35
N TYR A 1044 -6.08 16.08 -23.05
CA TYR A 1044 -5.95 15.00 -22.05
C TYR A 1044 -6.88 13.81 -22.36
N LYS A 1045 -8.11 14.07 -22.80
CA LYS A 1045 -9.08 13.03 -23.19
C LYS A 1045 -8.71 12.34 -24.51
N ALA A 1046 -8.08 13.05 -25.44
CA ALA A 1046 -7.67 12.54 -26.74
C ALA A 1046 -6.33 11.77 -26.69
N ALA A 1047 -5.47 12.04 -25.71
CA ALA A 1047 -4.19 11.36 -25.56
C ALA A 1047 -4.35 9.84 -25.39
N GLU A 1048 -3.51 9.06 -26.07
CA GLU A 1048 -3.43 7.60 -25.92
C GLU A 1048 -2.24 7.17 -25.04
N MET A 1049 -1.17 7.96 -25.04
CA MET A 1049 0.04 7.74 -24.24
C MET A 1049 -0.12 8.20 -22.78
N ALA A 1050 0.38 7.38 -21.85
CA ALA A 1050 0.34 7.69 -20.41
C ALA A 1050 1.19 8.93 -20.06
N GLU A 1051 2.37 9.05 -20.67
CA GLU A 1051 3.28 10.20 -20.50
C GLU A 1051 2.61 11.53 -20.86
N GLU A 1052 1.96 11.61 -22.03
CA GLU A 1052 1.26 12.82 -22.48
C GLU A 1052 0.07 13.16 -21.57
N LYS A 1053 -0.64 12.16 -21.04
CA LYS A 1053 -1.68 12.38 -20.03
C LYS A 1053 -1.13 13.00 -18.76
N VAL A 1054 -0.06 12.46 -18.20
CA VAL A 1054 0.60 13.02 -17.02
C VAL A 1054 1.08 14.44 -17.30
N ARG A 1055 1.73 14.69 -18.45
CA ARG A 1055 2.20 16.02 -18.89
C ARG A 1055 1.07 17.06 -18.92
N LEU A 1056 -0.04 16.77 -19.60
CA LEU A 1056 -1.22 17.64 -19.67
C LEU A 1056 -1.86 17.85 -18.29
N PHE A 1057 -1.92 16.78 -17.48
CA PHE A 1057 -2.54 16.80 -16.17
C PHE A 1057 -1.74 17.65 -15.16
N CYS A 1058 -0.42 17.52 -15.11
CA CYS A 1058 0.49 18.42 -14.37
C CYS A 1058 0.30 19.88 -14.78
N SER A 1059 0.20 20.12 -16.10
CA SER A 1059 0.16 21.47 -16.66
C SER A 1059 -1.14 22.20 -16.30
N MET A 1060 -2.29 21.52 -16.39
CA MET A 1060 -3.61 22.07 -16.03
C MET A 1060 -3.68 22.65 -14.61
N GLY A 1061 -2.83 22.23 -13.68
CA GLY A 1061 -2.82 22.77 -12.32
C GLY A 1061 -2.33 24.23 -12.23
N HIS A 1062 -1.56 24.72 -13.20
CA HIS A 1062 -0.73 25.93 -13.08
C HIS A 1062 -1.47 27.27 -13.28
N SER A 1063 -2.78 27.26 -13.48
CA SER A 1063 -3.57 28.50 -13.57
C SER A 1063 -3.53 29.30 -12.27
N ILE A 1064 -3.60 30.63 -12.40
CA ILE A 1064 -3.70 31.58 -11.28
C ILE A 1064 -5.15 32.06 -11.02
N ASP A 1065 -6.12 31.68 -11.86
CA ASP A 1065 -7.53 32.03 -11.65
C ASP A 1065 -8.18 31.12 -10.59
N PRO A 1066 -8.79 31.67 -9.52
CA PRO A 1066 -9.40 30.87 -8.45
C PRO A 1066 -10.46 29.86 -8.91
N ASN A 1067 -11.26 30.20 -9.92
CA ASN A 1067 -12.34 29.34 -10.43
C ASN A 1067 -11.76 28.20 -11.27
N ILE A 1068 -10.74 28.49 -12.10
CA ILE A 1068 -10.04 27.46 -12.88
C ILE A 1068 -9.36 26.46 -11.93
N ILE A 1069 -8.72 26.93 -10.86
CA ILE A 1069 -8.11 26.06 -9.84
C ILE A 1069 -9.19 25.20 -9.15
N GLU A 1070 -10.30 25.77 -8.67
CA GLU A 1070 -11.36 24.97 -8.02
C GLU A 1070 -12.02 23.97 -8.97
N ASN A 1071 -12.28 24.35 -10.23
CA ASN A 1071 -12.81 23.45 -11.26
C ASN A 1071 -11.82 22.31 -11.60
N THR A 1072 -10.51 22.59 -11.55
CA THR A 1072 -9.46 21.59 -11.78
C THR A 1072 -9.38 20.61 -10.61
N LEU A 1073 -9.44 21.10 -9.37
CA LEU A 1073 -9.54 20.24 -8.17
C LEU A 1073 -10.79 19.35 -8.19
N GLN A 1074 -11.95 19.88 -8.57
CA GLN A 1074 -13.16 19.08 -8.74
C GLN A 1074 -12.97 17.99 -9.81
N PHE A 1075 -12.35 18.33 -10.95
CA PHE A 1075 -12.05 17.34 -12.00
C PHE A 1075 -11.10 16.24 -11.51
N ILE A 1076 -10.01 16.58 -10.81
CA ILE A 1076 -9.04 15.63 -10.24
C ILE A 1076 -9.75 14.63 -9.30
N PHE A 1077 -10.62 15.12 -8.41
CA PHE A 1077 -11.15 14.32 -7.30
C PHE A 1077 -12.53 13.71 -7.49
N GLU A 1078 -13.34 14.23 -8.40
CA GLU A 1078 -14.72 13.76 -8.63
C GLU A 1078 -14.91 13.10 -10.02
N SER A 1079 -13.92 13.16 -10.92
CA SER A 1079 -13.96 12.44 -12.20
C SER A 1079 -13.44 11.01 -12.10
N ASP A 1080 -14.17 10.07 -12.71
CA ASP A 1080 -13.72 8.70 -12.96
C ASP A 1080 -12.68 8.63 -14.12
N GLU A 1081 -12.50 9.72 -14.89
CA GLU A 1081 -11.54 9.81 -16.01
C GLU A 1081 -10.08 10.01 -15.56
N VAL A 1082 -9.85 10.23 -14.26
CA VAL A 1082 -8.54 10.52 -13.65
C VAL A 1082 -8.06 9.29 -12.89
N ARG A 1083 -6.92 8.73 -13.29
CA ARG A 1083 -6.32 7.59 -12.56
C ARG A 1083 -5.88 8.06 -11.16
N THR A 1084 -6.09 7.22 -10.16
CA THR A 1084 -5.64 7.48 -8.77
C THR A 1084 -4.15 7.79 -8.69
N GLN A 1085 -3.33 7.16 -9.53
CA GLN A 1085 -1.88 7.36 -9.55
C GLN A 1085 -1.48 8.74 -10.11
N ASP A 1086 -2.13 9.19 -11.19
CA ASP A 1086 -1.86 10.48 -11.83
C ASP A 1086 -2.32 11.67 -10.96
N SER A 1087 -3.29 11.42 -10.06
CA SER A 1087 -3.99 12.43 -9.26
C SER A 1087 -3.06 13.38 -8.49
N THR A 1088 -1.91 12.90 -7.99
CA THR A 1088 -0.94 13.69 -7.21
C THR A 1088 -0.27 14.78 -8.04
N SER A 1089 -0.05 14.56 -9.33
CA SER A 1089 0.86 15.39 -10.12
C SER A 1089 0.24 16.72 -10.58
N ALA A 1090 -1.08 16.78 -10.84
CA ALA A 1090 -1.78 18.05 -11.10
C ALA A 1090 -1.81 19.00 -9.89
N LEU A 1091 -1.79 18.45 -8.68
CA LEU A 1091 -1.98 19.23 -7.45
C LEU A 1091 -0.79 20.15 -7.14
N ALA A 1092 0.42 19.73 -7.49
CA ALA A 1092 1.61 20.58 -7.38
C ALA A 1092 1.53 21.81 -8.29
N GLY A 1093 0.90 21.67 -9.48
CA GLY A 1093 0.55 22.83 -10.30
C GLY A 1093 -0.40 23.77 -9.56
N CYS A 1094 -1.45 23.23 -8.92
CA CYS A 1094 -2.41 24.02 -8.15
C CYS A 1094 -1.83 24.71 -6.91
N THR A 1095 -0.66 24.30 -6.41
CA THR A 1095 0.04 24.94 -5.28
C THR A 1095 1.18 25.88 -5.68
N SER A 1096 1.40 26.09 -6.99
CA SER A 1096 2.44 26.98 -7.52
C SER A 1096 2.31 28.44 -7.06
N SER A 1097 1.08 28.97 -6.91
CA SER A 1097 0.83 30.34 -6.44
C SER A 1097 0.24 30.41 -5.03
N ARG A 1098 0.50 31.50 -4.29
CA ARG A 1098 -0.08 31.75 -2.95
C ARG A 1098 -1.62 31.65 -2.92
N ILE A 1099 -2.29 32.06 -4.00
CA ILE A 1099 -3.74 31.93 -4.15
C ILE A 1099 -4.13 30.45 -4.27
N GLY A 1100 -3.44 29.70 -5.14
CA GLY A 1100 -3.66 28.27 -5.33
C GLY A 1100 -3.44 27.45 -4.06
N ARG A 1101 -2.34 27.67 -3.32
CA ARG A 1101 -2.07 27.05 -2.01
C ARG A 1101 -3.26 27.18 -1.06
N ASN A 1102 -3.82 28.38 -0.95
CA ASN A 1102 -4.99 28.66 -0.11
C ASN A 1102 -6.27 27.95 -0.56
N ILE A 1103 -6.48 27.78 -1.87
CA ILE A 1103 -7.64 27.06 -2.43
C ILE A 1103 -7.50 25.56 -2.19
N VAL A 1104 -6.32 25.00 -2.45
CA VAL A 1104 -5.99 23.59 -2.19
C VAL A 1104 -6.17 23.26 -0.71
N TRP A 1105 -5.69 24.12 0.20
CA TRP A 1105 -5.87 23.94 1.65
C TRP A 1105 -7.36 23.90 2.07
N LYS A 1106 -8.18 24.82 1.56
CA LYS A 1106 -9.64 24.82 1.84
C LYS A 1106 -10.35 23.62 1.24
N PHE A 1107 -9.96 23.21 0.03
CA PHE A 1107 -10.47 22.01 -0.63
C PHE A 1107 -10.16 20.75 0.22
N LEU A 1108 -8.95 20.69 0.79
CA LEU A 1108 -8.51 19.61 1.65
C LEU A 1108 -9.32 19.47 2.93
N GLN A 1109 -9.42 20.55 3.71
CA GLN A 1109 -10.22 20.58 4.93
C GLN A 1109 -11.66 20.10 4.68
N LYS A 1110 -12.25 20.49 3.54
CA LYS A 1110 -13.60 20.12 3.11
C LYS A 1110 -13.74 18.65 2.69
N ASN A 1111 -12.71 18.04 2.10
CA ASN A 1111 -12.79 16.72 1.47
C ASN A 1111 -11.93 15.63 2.13
N TRP A 1112 -11.17 15.90 3.19
CA TRP A 1112 -10.21 14.97 3.81
C TRP A 1112 -10.73 13.54 4.01
N MET A 1113 -11.94 13.38 4.54
CA MET A 1113 -12.53 12.03 4.73
C MET A 1113 -12.79 11.28 3.41
N LYS A 1114 -13.10 11.96 2.31
CA LYS A 1114 -13.19 11.34 0.98
C LYS A 1114 -11.81 10.93 0.47
N LEU A 1115 -10.79 11.73 0.74
CA LEU A 1115 -9.41 11.42 0.37
C LEU A 1115 -8.91 10.20 1.14
N VAL A 1116 -9.14 10.14 2.45
CA VAL A 1116 -8.84 8.95 3.26
C VAL A 1116 -9.67 7.73 2.82
N GLU A 1117 -10.91 7.89 2.34
CA GLU A 1117 -11.68 6.76 1.76
C GLU A 1117 -11.18 6.32 0.37
N ARG A 1118 -10.67 7.24 -0.46
CA ARG A 1118 -10.17 6.95 -1.84
C ARG A 1118 -8.71 6.48 -1.87
N PHE A 1119 -7.89 6.93 -0.93
CA PHE A 1119 -6.43 6.73 -0.91
C PHE A 1119 -5.92 6.09 0.40
N GLY A 1120 -6.76 5.84 1.41
CA GLY A 1120 -6.31 5.40 2.75
C GLY A 1120 -5.68 4.01 2.83
N ASP A 1121 -5.94 3.14 1.84
CA ASP A 1121 -5.24 1.86 1.68
C ASP A 1121 -3.85 2.02 1.02
N ASN A 1122 -3.50 3.23 0.55
CA ASN A 1122 -2.20 3.54 -0.05
C ASN A 1122 -1.53 4.73 0.67
N SER A 1123 -0.76 4.39 1.70
CA SER A 1123 -0.05 5.26 2.63
C SER A 1123 0.69 6.43 1.94
N ARG A 1124 1.54 6.09 0.96
CA ARG A 1124 2.48 7.01 0.28
C ARG A 1124 1.77 8.15 -0.44
N PHE A 1125 0.57 7.90 -0.99
CA PHE A 1125 -0.21 8.92 -1.69
C PHE A 1125 -0.72 10.01 -0.74
N LEU A 1126 -1.19 9.65 0.45
CA LEU A 1126 -1.65 10.64 1.44
C LEU A 1126 -0.49 11.42 2.07
N VAL A 1127 0.67 10.78 2.25
CA VAL A 1127 1.91 11.40 2.74
C VAL A 1127 2.42 12.46 1.75
N SER A 1128 2.72 12.04 0.51
CA SER A 1128 3.20 12.92 -0.56
C SER A 1128 2.22 14.07 -0.84
N PHE A 1129 0.91 13.79 -0.75
CA PHE A 1129 -0.12 14.81 -0.87
C PHE A 1129 0.03 15.90 0.21
N VAL A 1130 0.19 15.52 1.49
CA VAL A 1130 0.29 16.47 2.62
C VAL A 1130 1.55 17.32 2.51
N GLU A 1131 2.68 16.68 2.21
CA GLU A 1131 3.97 17.37 2.04
C GLU A 1131 3.91 18.36 0.89
N ARG A 1132 3.60 17.91 -0.32
CA ARG A 1132 3.69 18.73 -1.54
C ARG A 1132 2.63 19.84 -1.61
N CYS A 1133 1.48 19.68 -0.95
CA CYS A 1133 0.45 20.71 -0.98
C CYS A 1133 0.60 21.80 0.09
N LEU A 1134 1.28 21.50 1.22
CA LEU A 1134 1.25 22.36 2.41
C LEU A 1134 2.63 22.91 2.82
N SER A 1135 3.72 22.39 2.26
CA SER A 1135 5.09 22.79 2.62
C SER A 1135 5.43 24.27 2.42
N ASP A 1136 4.81 24.95 1.44
CA ASP A 1136 5.32 26.24 0.94
C ASP A 1136 4.57 27.48 1.47
N PHE A 1137 3.70 27.30 2.47
CA PHE A 1137 3.20 28.43 3.26
C PHE A 1137 4.35 29.12 4.01
N ALA A 1138 4.17 30.39 4.36
CA ALA A 1138 5.19 31.22 5.01
C ALA A 1138 4.59 32.16 6.06
N ASP A 1139 3.48 31.74 6.70
CA ASP A 1139 2.76 32.52 7.70
C ASP A 1139 2.33 31.65 8.89
N GLU A 1140 2.42 32.22 10.10
CA GLU A 1140 2.13 31.49 11.35
C GLU A 1140 0.64 31.16 11.51
N GLU A 1141 -0.26 31.94 10.91
CA GLU A 1141 -1.71 31.71 10.98
C GLU A 1141 -2.07 30.38 10.31
N THR A 1142 -1.64 30.18 9.06
CA THR A 1142 -1.89 28.92 8.34
C THR A 1142 -1.18 27.73 8.98
N ALA A 1143 0.04 27.91 9.53
CA ALA A 1143 0.71 26.85 10.28
C ALA A 1143 -0.13 26.37 11.49
N ASN A 1144 -0.70 27.31 12.24
CA ASN A 1144 -1.57 27.01 13.37
C ASN A 1144 -2.91 26.37 12.94
N GLU A 1145 -3.47 26.77 11.79
CA GLU A 1145 -4.64 26.11 11.20
C GLU A 1145 -4.35 24.66 10.79
N ILE A 1146 -3.26 24.43 10.05
CA ILE A 1146 -2.81 23.09 9.60
C ILE A 1146 -2.64 22.18 10.81
N LYS A 1147 -1.90 22.64 11.82
CA LYS A 1147 -1.70 21.91 13.06
C LYS A 1147 -3.04 21.57 13.74
N SER A 1148 -3.91 22.56 13.91
CA SER A 1148 -5.21 22.39 14.59
C SER A 1148 -6.14 21.43 13.84
N PHE A 1149 -6.11 21.44 12.51
CA PHE A 1149 -6.86 20.51 11.67
C PHE A 1149 -6.36 19.08 11.85
N PHE A 1150 -5.06 18.84 11.72
CA PHE A 1150 -4.49 17.48 11.85
C PHE A 1150 -4.49 16.95 13.30
N ASP A 1151 -4.44 17.81 14.31
CA ASP A 1151 -4.74 17.44 15.70
C ASP A 1151 -6.20 16.98 15.91
N SER A 1152 -7.12 17.32 15.00
CA SER A 1152 -8.55 17.00 15.08
C SER A 1152 -8.99 15.75 14.30
N VAL A 1153 -8.16 15.23 13.38
CA VAL A 1153 -8.45 14.05 12.56
C VAL A 1153 -7.54 12.87 12.91
N ASP A 1154 -8.13 11.70 13.14
CA ASP A 1154 -7.35 10.49 13.43
C ASP A 1154 -6.85 9.88 12.12
N THR A 1155 -5.68 10.34 11.66
CA THR A 1155 -5.01 9.82 10.46
C THR A 1155 -3.52 9.62 10.76
N PRO A 1156 -3.14 8.51 11.44
CA PRO A 1156 -1.77 8.29 11.91
C PRO A 1156 -0.70 8.37 10.82
N ILE A 1157 -1.06 7.95 9.60
CA ILE A 1157 -0.16 7.74 8.47
C ILE A 1157 0.51 9.03 7.95
N VAL A 1158 -0.10 10.20 8.19
CA VAL A 1158 0.47 11.51 7.77
C VAL A 1158 1.13 12.28 8.91
N LYS A 1159 1.32 11.68 10.10
CA LYS A 1159 1.87 12.42 11.26
C LYS A 1159 3.33 12.88 11.07
N ARG A 1160 4.17 12.09 10.40
CA ARG A 1160 5.57 12.46 10.04
C ARG A 1160 5.56 13.64 9.06
N ALA A 1161 4.84 13.49 7.94
CA ALA A 1161 4.56 14.52 6.95
C ALA A 1161 4.09 15.86 7.54
N VAL A 1162 3.06 15.84 8.39
CA VAL A 1162 2.52 17.06 9.04
C VAL A 1162 3.58 17.74 9.92
N LYS A 1163 4.42 16.99 10.62
CA LYS A 1163 5.52 17.55 11.42
C LYS A 1163 6.55 18.25 10.52
N GLN A 1164 6.94 17.61 9.41
CA GLN A 1164 7.90 18.16 8.43
C GLN A 1164 7.36 19.42 7.73
N VAL A 1165 6.08 19.41 7.33
CA VAL A 1165 5.37 20.58 6.79
C VAL A 1165 5.42 21.75 7.76
N LEU A 1166 5.08 21.54 9.03
CA LEU A 1166 5.09 22.61 10.03
C LEU A 1166 6.52 23.13 10.28
N GLU A 1167 7.52 22.26 10.32
CA GLU A 1167 8.94 22.61 10.43
C GLU A 1167 9.37 23.53 9.25
N LYS A 1168 9.04 23.17 8.00
CA LYS A 1168 9.35 24.00 6.80
C LYS A 1168 8.63 25.35 6.82
N ILE A 1169 7.34 25.40 7.22
CA ILE A 1169 6.59 26.68 7.30
C ILE A 1169 7.24 27.61 8.34
N TYR A 1170 7.55 27.11 9.54
CA TYR A 1170 8.20 27.94 10.56
C TYR A 1170 9.61 28.40 10.16
N MET A 1171 10.36 27.60 9.39
CA MET A 1171 11.62 28.06 8.79
C MET A 1171 11.40 29.21 7.80
N ARG A 1172 10.42 29.09 6.90
CA ARG A 1172 10.07 30.12 5.91
C ARG A 1172 9.65 31.44 6.57
N VAL A 1173 8.86 31.37 7.66
CA VAL A 1173 8.54 32.52 8.51
C VAL A 1173 9.79 33.21 9.06
N LYS A 1174 10.75 32.45 9.63
CA LYS A 1174 12.02 33.00 10.15
C LYS A 1174 12.83 33.72 9.07
N VAL A 1175 12.91 33.16 7.85
CA VAL A 1175 13.64 33.79 6.72
C VAL A 1175 13.03 35.14 6.37
N LEU A 1176 11.69 35.22 6.23
CA LEU A 1176 11.01 36.51 5.97
C LEU A 1176 11.25 37.52 7.10
N GLN A 1177 11.18 37.10 8.36
CA GLN A 1177 11.43 37.98 9.50
C GLN A 1177 12.88 38.51 9.56
N ARG A 1178 13.86 37.71 9.08
CA ARG A 1178 15.29 38.01 9.17
C ARG A 1178 15.81 38.82 7.97
N ASP A 1179 15.50 38.40 6.75
CA ASP A 1179 16.22 38.84 5.55
C ASP A 1179 15.40 39.74 4.62
N SER A 1180 14.07 39.75 4.74
CA SER A 1180 13.15 40.43 3.80
C SER A 1180 13.55 41.87 3.50
N LYS A 1181 13.90 42.65 4.53
CA LYS A 1181 14.35 44.04 4.36
C LYS A 1181 15.66 44.16 3.56
N ALA A 1182 16.65 43.31 3.82
CA ALA A 1182 17.93 43.37 3.12
C ALA A 1182 17.80 42.94 1.65
N ILE A 1183 16.92 41.96 1.38
CA ILE A 1183 16.53 41.56 0.03
C ILE A 1183 15.81 42.71 -0.69
N GLU A 1184 14.86 43.37 -0.03
CA GLU A 1184 14.15 44.54 -0.58
C GLU A 1184 15.08 45.69 -0.94
N GLU A 1185 16.02 46.04 -0.06
CA GLU A 1185 17.01 47.09 -0.29
C GLU A 1185 17.91 46.73 -1.50
N TYR A 1186 18.44 45.51 -1.57
CA TYR A 1186 19.25 45.05 -2.69
C TYR A 1186 18.49 45.01 -4.02
N LEU A 1187 17.26 44.48 -4.05
CA LEU A 1187 16.43 44.41 -5.27
C LEU A 1187 15.92 45.77 -5.76
N LYS A 1188 16.07 46.85 -4.97
CA LYS A 1188 15.82 48.23 -5.40
C LYS A 1188 17.06 48.92 -5.97
N GLU A 1189 18.24 48.37 -5.73
CA GLU A 1189 19.52 48.86 -6.27
C GLU A 1189 19.87 48.22 -7.64
N GLN A 1190 19.24 47.09 -7.99
CA GLN A 1190 19.34 46.41 -9.29
C GLN A 1190 18.30 46.92 -10.31
#